data_AF-W3XKZ4-F1
#
_entry.id   AF-W3XKZ4-F1
#
_cell.length_a   1.000
_cell.length_b   1.000
_cell.length_c   1.000
_cell.angle_alpha   90.00
_cell.angle_beta   90.00
_cell.angle_gamma   90.00
#
_symmetry.space_group_name_H-M   'P 1'
#
loop_
_entity.id
_entity.type
_entity.pdbx_description
1 polymer ?
#
loop_
_entity_poly.entity_id
_entity_poly.type
_entity_poly.pdbx_seq_one_letter_code
_entity_poly.pdbx_strand_id
1 'polypeptide(L)'
;MRGSRYLRSRQKSCQQCSRAKAKCNRQAGTCSRCALRGLSCYYPQTQPSPEPLQNEREELMVDAVHQQSSPVATNSTNYSVASAHSGITAIDRGLLSEPDTLGSISQPAPSATDHCSPMTATTATLHGTDFDSQSHISGRRSASKISDDFSSLDFRGAALACQLNVDEIASRWLNTFVPIPGQKTKKYPANITAYMRRVLGSYASKAMRGRGAPPFIHPSQIESPAARPPLSTCLSLVRICEKILPGSESAVMDVLQRDMEKVYEQRATHDDISSLSALQAYLLYAIVLFFKVGRAADQTFRSTIINLQELACASSRRGLMCIAEQERARPRWEDWIVAEAKRRTLFAMYIFDNVLSAEEGLPTFIGVELQGLLAPGPKDLWAISSRQEWQIAYNAYLADWPDGGLRIDELWPTPAGFNQPQVDERQRRVDQWLEAVDEYGMMIYVSSRTHIHSSLHYVHKPASRRKRSASDITIYPETLIVLIASTAATFSGFASNIYFPALPTIAHDLDVSVELVNLTVTSYLIFQGLAPSLWGPVSDVKGRRVAYCLTFLVLLGACVGLAEARNYATLIVLRCLQSTGSASTIAIGAGVIGDITTRADRGSYMGIFQAGLLVPTAIGPVIGGALAGSLGWRAIFWFLTIYTGVFLLFLLALLPETLRSIVGNGGQIPSNPIAKFPLTLYQKFIKVEVKAAIIPVAVSPKKIDVLGPLRILTSKFAAPTIIFLAVHYAVWQMSITAMSSLFESRYGLGETQIGLTFIANGVGSMVGTLVSGKILDIDYRRVKAAFEAQPTRSADTEAGQDPSSTGSEENFPLEKARLRLVPIFSVVQCASILLFGWCIQFPNTVPLAIPIISTFITGWSSVSIQSVITTYLVDIFSDRSAAATASLNLARCLFAAGGTSFIMPLINGIGVGLAFTICAIVQVAALLAVSVAWKYAGKWRQQSEQAAKLKNESSGRQ
;
A
#
# COMPACT_ATOMS: atom_id res chain seq x y z
N MET A 1 -32.58 11.24 -27.03
CA MET A 1 -32.24 12.58 -26.46
C MET A 1 -30.94 12.54 -25.63
N ARG A 2 -29.77 12.76 -26.24
CA ARG A 2 -28.53 13.14 -25.55
C ARG A 2 -27.70 14.03 -26.48
N GLY A 3 -27.91 15.35 -26.41
CA GLY A 3 -27.30 16.27 -27.38
C GLY A 3 -27.53 17.75 -27.10
N SER A 4 -27.18 18.24 -25.91
CA SER A 4 -27.02 19.69 -25.65
C SER A 4 -26.27 19.98 -24.34
N ARG A 5 -24.93 19.95 -24.37
CA ARG A 5 -24.11 20.61 -23.32
C ARG A 5 -22.66 20.96 -23.69
N TYR A 6 -22.20 20.67 -24.91
CA TYR A 6 -20.83 20.99 -25.39
C TYR A 6 -20.80 21.93 -26.60
N LEU A 7 -21.61 23.00 -26.58
CA LEU A 7 -21.55 24.09 -27.56
C LEU A 7 -21.55 25.49 -26.92
N ARG A 8 -20.50 25.81 -26.15
CA ARG A 8 -20.01 27.19 -26.00
C ARG A 8 -18.51 27.23 -26.28
N SER A 9 -18.19 27.68 -27.49
CA SER A 9 -16.87 27.54 -28.13
C SER A 9 -15.76 28.39 -27.49
N ARG A 10 -14.55 27.80 -27.44
CA ARG A 10 -13.28 28.51 -27.19
C ARG A 10 -12.89 29.41 -28.38
N GLN A 11 -13.53 30.55 -28.58
CA GLN A 11 -12.85 31.64 -29.31
C GLN A 11 -11.76 32.25 -28.45
N LYS A 12 -10.59 32.56 -29.04
CA LYS A 12 -9.40 33.12 -28.35
C LYS A 12 -9.11 34.60 -28.64
N SER A 13 -9.76 35.23 -29.63
CA SER A 13 -9.56 36.64 -29.99
C SER A 13 -10.79 37.20 -30.71
N CYS A 14 -11.00 38.53 -30.69
CA CYS A 14 -12.02 39.18 -31.51
C CYS A 14 -11.58 39.20 -32.99
N GLN A 15 -12.53 39.37 -33.91
CA GLN A 15 -12.28 39.25 -35.35
C GLN A 15 -11.19 40.22 -35.87
N GLN A 16 -11.13 41.45 -35.35
CA GLN A 16 -10.13 42.45 -35.76
C GLN A 16 -8.71 42.16 -35.22
N CYS A 17 -8.61 41.60 -34.02
CA CYS A 17 -7.32 41.11 -33.51
C CYS A 17 -6.88 39.85 -34.26
N SER A 18 -7.81 38.95 -34.60
CA SER A 18 -7.52 37.74 -35.36
C SER A 18 -7.01 38.06 -36.78
N ARG A 19 -7.70 38.93 -37.53
CA ARG A 19 -7.28 39.34 -38.89
C ARG A 19 -5.90 40.01 -38.89
N ALA A 20 -5.62 40.84 -37.88
CA ALA A 20 -4.33 41.53 -37.77
C ALA A 20 -3.24 40.71 -37.02
N LYS A 21 -3.46 39.40 -36.79
CA LYS A 21 -2.55 38.49 -36.06
C LYS A 21 -2.03 39.04 -34.72
N ALA A 22 -2.85 39.83 -34.01
CA ALA A 22 -2.46 40.54 -32.81
C ALA A 22 -3.15 39.98 -31.56
N LYS A 23 -2.46 40.03 -30.41
CA LYS A 23 -3.00 39.54 -29.13
C LYS A 23 -4.23 40.35 -28.72
N CYS A 24 -5.27 39.67 -28.27
CA CYS A 24 -6.54 40.26 -27.82
C CYS A 24 -6.65 40.08 -26.30
N ASN A 25 -6.87 41.15 -25.55
CA ASN A 25 -6.93 41.10 -24.08
C ASN A 25 -8.32 40.78 -23.49
N ARG A 26 -9.35 40.61 -24.35
CA ARG A 26 -10.66 40.03 -23.98
C ARG A 26 -11.44 40.74 -22.86
N GLN A 27 -11.28 42.05 -22.73
CA GLN A 27 -12.17 42.84 -21.87
C GLN A 27 -13.62 42.76 -22.38
N ALA A 28 -14.59 42.81 -21.46
CA ALA A 28 -16.01 42.84 -21.78
C ALA A 28 -16.34 44.11 -22.59
N GLY A 29 -17.15 43.99 -23.63
CA GLY A 29 -17.34 45.04 -24.63
C GLY A 29 -16.21 45.06 -25.66
N THR A 30 -15.24 45.96 -25.50
CA THR A 30 -14.19 46.23 -26.50
C THR A 30 -12.80 45.91 -25.96
N CYS A 31 -11.99 45.17 -26.72
CA CYS A 31 -10.61 44.88 -26.32
C CYS A 31 -9.71 46.12 -26.48
N SER A 32 -8.68 46.27 -25.63
CA SER A 32 -7.88 47.50 -25.52
C SER A 32 -7.26 47.96 -26.84
N ARG A 33 -6.77 47.02 -27.67
CA ARG A 33 -6.21 47.30 -29.00
C ARG A 33 -7.26 47.83 -29.99
N CYS A 34 -8.50 47.37 -29.89
CA CYS A 34 -9.60 47.86 -30.71
C CYS A 34 -10.07 49.24 -30.22
N ALA A 35 -10.17 49.45 -28.90
CA ALA A 35 -10.50 50.75 -28.31
C ALA A 35 -9.48 51.83 -28.71
N LEU A 36 -8.18 51.56 -28.55
CA LEU A 36 -7.08 52.46 -28.94
C LEU A 36 -7.00 52.79 -30.44
N ARG A 37 -7.73 52.06 -31.30
CA ARG A 37 -7.76 52.30 -32.75
C ARG A 37 -9.16 52.62 -33.29
N GLY A 38 -10.15 52.85 -32.43
CA GLY A 38 -11.53 53.13 -32.84
C GLY A 38 -12.20 52.00 -33.63
N LEU A 39 -11.77 50.74 -33.46
CA LEU A 39 -12.23 49.60 -34.27
C LEU A 39 -13.36 48.84 -33.58
N SER A 40 -14.43 48.52 -34.33
CA SER A 40 -15.51 47.64 -33.88
C SER A 40 -14.98 46.24 -33.48
N CYS A 41 -15.30 45.81 -32.26
CA CYS A 41 -14.75 44.62 -31.63
C CYS A 41 -15.85 43.60 -31.33
N TYR A 42 -15.94 42.51 -32.11
CA TYR A 42 -16.94 41.47 -31.93
C TYR A 42 -16.37 40.04 -32.05
N TYR A 43 -17.15 39.09 -31.57
CA TYR A 43 -16.85 37.65 -31.49
C TYR A 43 -17.99 36.87 -32.17
N PRO A 44 -17.78 36.24 -33.34
CA PRO A 44 -18.86 35.57 -34.07
C PRO A 44 -19.30 34.26 -33.38
N GLN A 45 -20.62 34.05 -33.24
CA GLN A 45 -21.19 32.81 -32.68
C GLN A 45 -21.47 31.79 -33.80
N THR A 46 -21.22 30.50 -33.55
CA THR A 46 -21.50 29.40 -34.50
C THR A 46 -22.92 28.86 -34.35
N GLN A 47 -23.66 28.75 -35.45
CA GLN A 47 -24.93 28.04 -35.56
C GLN A 47 -24.72 26.52 -35.73
N PRO A 48 -25.65 25.66 -35.26
CA PRO A 48 -25.63 24.21 -35.50
C PRO A 48 -26.27 23.82 -36.85
N SER A 49 -25.73 22.77 -37.47
CA SER A 49 -26.20 22.16 -38.73
C SER A 49 -27.06 20.90 -38.49
N PRO A 50 -27.92 20.48 -39.45
CA PRO A 50 -29.03 19.54 -39.18
C PRO A 50 -28.66 18.04 -39.17
N GLU A 51 -29.44 17.25 -38.42
CA GLU A 51 -29.38 15.78 -38.38
C GLU A 51 -30.14 15.12 -39.54
N PRO A 52 -29.75 13.89 -39.98
CA PRO A 52 -30.43 13.16 -41.05
C PRO A 52 -31.66 12.38 -40.56
N LEU A 53 -32.63 12.24 -41.45
CA LEU A 53 -33.93 11.58 -41.23
C LEU A 53 -33.82 10.06 -41.21
N GLN A 54 -34.61 9.40 -40.35
CA GLN A 54 -35.11 8.05 -40.60
C GLN A 54 -36.58 7.93 -40.21
N ASN A 55 -37.35 7.34 -41.13
CA ASN A 55 -38.80 7.38 -41.23
C ASN A 55 -39.55 6.70 -40.08
N GLU A 56 -40.64 7.33 -39.64
CA GLU A 56 -41.94 6.65 -39.51
C GLU A 56 -43.00 7.54 -40.20
N ARG A 57 -43.88 6.89 -40.97
CA ARG A 57 -45.03 7.46 -41.69
C ARG A 57 -46.16 6.44 -41.57
N GLU A 58 -47.41 6.90 -41.72
CA GLU A 58 -48.66 6.12 -41.52
C GLU A 58 -48.98 5.90 -40.01
N GLU A 59 -50.19 6.14 -39.49
CA GLU A 59 -51.47 6.66 -40.02
C GLU A 59 -52.20 7.43 -38.89
N LEU A 60 -52.69 8.67 -39.10
CA LEU A 60 -54.03 9.09 -39.58
C LEU A 60 -55.07 9.32 -38.46
N MET A 61 -55.93 10.31 -38.68
CA MET A 61 -56.85 10.93 -37.71
C MET A 61 -58.04 10.04 -37.33
N VAL A 62 -58.52 10.17 -36.08
CA VAL A 62 -59.96 10.13 -35.76
C VAL A 62 -60.26 11.21 -34.71
N ASP A 63 -61.34 11.96 -34.95
CA ASP A 63 -61.79 13.09 -34.15
C ASP A 63 -62.78 12.70 -33.02
N ALA A 64 -62.66 13.45 -31.91
CA ALA A 64 -63.75 14.06 -31.14
C ALA A 64 -64.71 13.25 -30.21
N VAL A 65 -65.29 14.07 -29.31
CA VAL A 65 -66.54 13.91 -28.52
C VAL A 65 -66.49 13.06 -27.23
N HIS A 66 -66.22 13.74 -26.09
CA HIS A 66 -67.32 14.20 -25.22
C HIS A 66 -66.88 15.24 -24.16
N GLN A 67 -67.63 16.35 -24.09
CA GLN A 67 -67.75 17.22 -22.90
C GLN A 67 -68.73 16.53 -21.90
N GLN A 68 -68.80 16.79 -20.59
CA GLN A 68 -69.16 18.09 -19.98
C GLN A 68 -69.19 18.03 -18.41
N SER A 69 -69.24 19.21 -17.77
CA SER A 69 -69.76 19.56 -16.43
C SER A 69 -69.03 19.20 -15.11
N SER A 70 -68.81 20.25 -14.31
CA SER A 70 -68.39 20.34 -12.88
C SER A 70 -69.64 20.59 -11.98
N PRO A 71 -69.55 21.13 -10.73
CA PRO A 71 -68.66 20.92 -9.57
C PRO A 71 -69.48 20.59 -8.27
N VAL A 72 -68.91 20.64 -7.04
CA VAL A 72 -69.45 21.31 -5.81
C VAL A 72 -68.77 20.87 -4.47
N ALA A 73 -68.25 21.88 -3.76
CA ALA A 73 -68.17 22.18 -2.30
C ALA A 73 -67.91 21.13 -1.17
N THR A 74 -66.89 21.47 -0.35
CA THR A 74 -66.83 21.56 1.14
C THR A 74 -67.62 20.58 2.05
N ASN A 75 -66.91 19.96 3.01
CA ASN A 75 -66.88 20.50 4.39
C ASN A 75 -65.82 19.83 5.30
N SER A 76 -65.45 20.55 6.36
CA SER A 76 -64.55 20.15 7.44
C SER A 76 -65.29 19.66 8.69
N THR A 77 -64.69 18.81 9.51
CA THR A 77 -64.87 18.86 10.99
C THR A 77 -63.70 18.21 11.74
N ASN A 78 -63.43 18.73 12.94
CA ASN A 78 -62.37 18.29 13.86
C ASN A 78 -62.72 16.97 14.57
N TYR A 79 -61.77 16.36 15.28
CA TYR A 79 -61.91 16.13 16.72
C TYR A 79 -60.56 15.93 17.44
N SER A 80 -60.58 16.21 18.74
CA SER A 80 -59.42 16.39 19.63
C SER A 80 -58.97 15.11 20.36
N VAL A 81 -57.70 15.09 20.77
CA VAL A 81 -57.15 14.12 21.74
C VAL A 81 -57.48 14.55 23.17
N ALA A 82 -57.94 13.61 24.01
CA ALA A 82 -58.04 13.77 25.47
C ALA A 82 -57.75 12.44 26.19
N SER A 83 -57.26 12.54 27.42
CA SER A 83 -56.73 11.47 28.28
C SER A 83 -57.79 10.74 29.13
N ALA A 84 -57.45 9.56 29.66
CA ALA A 84 -57.86 9.13 31.03
C ALA A 84 -57.15 7.85 31.54
N HIS A 85 -57.10 7.74 32.88
CA HIS A 85 -56.85 6.58 33.76
C HIS A 85 -55.40 6.03 33.94
N SER A 86 -54.75 5.96 35.12
CA SER A 86 -55.04 6.11 36.59
C SER A 86 -55.16 4.82 37.43
N GLY A 87 -54.36 4.73 38.50
CA GLY A 87 -54.35 3.67 39.55
C GLY A 87 -52.99 3.69 40.29
N ILE A 88 -52.79 4.43 41.40
CA ILE A 88 -53.21 4.21 42.81
C ILE A 88 -52.56 2.96 43.48
N THR A 89 -51.57 3.18 44.37
CA THR A 89 -51.59 2.80 45.81
C THR A 89 -50.28 3.22 46.51
N ALA A 90 -50.29 3.37 47.84
CA ALA A 90 -49.20 3.92 48.66
C ALA A 90 -48.96 3.08 49.93
N ILE A 91 -47.77 3.17 50.55
CA ILE A 91 -47.47 2.73 51.94
C ILE A 91 -46.46 3.70 52.62
N ASP A 92 -46.73 4.01 53.90
CA ASP A 92 -45.96 4.64 55.02
C ASP A 92 -44.56 5.28 54.80
N ARG A 93 -44.21 6.47 55.35
CA ARG A 93 -44.33 7.15 56.69
C ARG A 93 -43.14 6.91 57.65
N GLY A 94 -42.62 8.03 58.21
CA GLY A 94 -41.73 8.08 59.40
C GLY A 94 -40.52 9.01 59.20
N LEU A 95 -40.51 10.26 59.71
CA LEU A 95 -40.07 10.67 61.09
C LEU A 95 -38.52 10.67 61.20
N LEU A 96 -37.78 11.73 61.58
CA LEU A 96 -38.08 12.96 62.36
C LEU A 96 -37.10 14.14 62.12
N SER A 97 -37.58 15.36 62.43
CA SER A 97 -36.89 16.54 63.03
C SER A 97 -35.61 17.18 62.42
N GLU A 98 -35.81 18.39 61.84
CA GLU A 98 -35.11 19.64 62.25
C GLU A 98 -35.78 20.23 63.53
N PRO A 99 -35.43 21.41 64.12
CA PRO A 99 -34.46 22.47 63.75
C PRO A 99 -33.58 23.00 64.92
N ASP A 100 -32.95 24.18 64.69
CA ASP A 100 -32.53 25.25 65.62
C ASP A 100 -31.02 25.59 65.61
N THR A 101 -30.56 26.86 65.59
CA THR A 101 -31.21 28.18 65.43
C THR A 101 -30.19 29.27 65.00
N LEU A 102 -30.70 30.31 64.30
CA LEU A 102 -30.32 31.75 64.25
C LEU A 102 -28.86 32.29 64.16
N GLY A 103 -28.74 33.40 63.41
CA GLY A 103 -27.78 34.51 63.67
C GLY A 103 -26.73 34.74 62.58
N SER A 104 -26.90 35.51 61.50
CA SER A 104 -27.39 36.89 61.26
C SER A 104 -26.38 38.04 61.53
N ILE A 105 -26.06 38.80 60.47
CA ILE A 105 -25.69 40.24 60.44
C ILE A 105 -24.24 40.65 60.80
N SER A 106 -23.45 41.09 59.81
CA SER A 106 -22.95 42.50 59.61
C SER A 106 -21.64 42.63 58.77
N GLN A 107 -21.53 43.74 58.01
CA GLN A 107 -20.30 44.32 57.42
C GLN A 107 -19.93 45.60 58.24
N PRO A 108 -19.08 46.58 57.80
CA PRO A 108 -17.87 46.60 56.94
C PRO A 108 -16.65 47.45 57.48
N ALA A 109 -15.40 47.17 57.01
CA ALA A 109 -14.25 48.11 56.82
C ALA A 109 -13.75 49.01 58.02
N PRO A 110 -12.75 49.94 57.92
CA PRO A 110 -11.71 50.22 56.89
C PRO A 110 -10.23 50.46 57.41
N SER A 111 -9.31 50.70 56.45
CA SER A 111 -8.10 51.59 56.44
C SER A 111 -6.85 51.46 57.36
N ALA A 112 -5.68 51.23 56.70
CA ALA A 112 -4.36 51.93 56.75
C ALA A 112 -3.57 52.08 58.10
N THR A 113 -2.24 51.89 58.23
CA THR A 113 -1.08 52.47 57.49
C THR A 113 0.30 51.78 57.74
N ASP A 114 1.28 52.10 56.87
CA ASP A 114 2.76 52.25 57.05
C ASP A 114 3.81 51.10 57.11
N HIS A 115 4.69 51.14 56.08
CA HIS A 115 6.17 50.97 56.03
C HIS A 115 6.87 49.67 56.55
N CYS A 116 7.98 49.17 55.99
CA CYS A 116 9.03 49.79 55.16
C CYS A 116 9.78 48.79 54.24
N SER A 117 10.47 49.30 53.20
CA SER A 117 11.51 48.60 52.38
C SER A 117 12.88 49.28 52.62
N PRO A 118 14.06 48.72 52.24
CA PRO A 118 14.50 48.73 50.82
C PRO A 118 15.55 47.67 50.40
N MET A 119 15.83 47.55 49.08
CA MET A 119 17.20 47.68 48.57
C MET A 119 17.24 47.95 47.05
N THR A 120 18.34 48.53 46.58
CA THR A 120 18.41 49.42 45.39
C THR A 120 19.54 49.04 44.45
N ALA A 121 19.38 49.29 43.13
CA ALA A 121 20.51 49.55 42.22
C ALA A 121 20.07 50.23 40.89
N THR A 122 20.53 51.47 40.67
CA THR A 122 20.45 52.16 39.37
C THR A 122 21.73 52.99 39.14
N THR A 123 22.03 53.28 37.86
CA THR A 123 23.05 54.21 37.27
C THR A 123 24.51 53.71 37.29
N ALA A 124 25.42 54.10 36.36
CA ALA A 124 25.33 55.07 35.27
C ALA A 124 26.17 54.75 33.99
N THR A 125 25.71 55.30 32.86
CA THR A 125 26.42 55.87 31.67
C THR A 125 27.96 55.72 31.47
N LEU A 126 28.43 55.41 30.24
CA LEU A 126 29.21 56.31 29.33
C LEU A 126 29.85 55.61 28.08
N HIS A 127 30.26 56.46 27.12
CA HIS A 127 30.87 56.27 25.78
C HIS A 127 31.85 55.10 25.48
N GLY A 128 31.68 54.51 24.28
CA GLY A 128 32.53 54.80 23.08
C GLY A 128 33.84 54.02 22.81
N THR A 129 33.99 53.53 21.56
CA THR A 129 35.24 53.12 20.83
C THR A 129 36.04 51.92 21.42
N ASP A 130 36.69 51.02 20.66
CA ASP A 130 37.01 50.97 19.23
C ASP A 130 37.30 49.53 18.70
N PHE A 131 37.36 49.38 17.36
CA PHE A 131 38.11 48.36 16.58
C PHE A 131 37.86 46.81 16.68
N ASP A 132 37.08 46.27 15.73
CA ASP A 132 37.57 45.69 14.44
C ASP A 132 37.36 44.19 14.02
N SER A 133 37.17 44.03 12.70
CA SER A 133 37.56 42.90 11.80
C SER A 133 36.84 41.52 11.76
N GLN A 134 35.70 41.50 11.04
CA GLN A 134 35.31 40.63 9.89
C GLN A 134 35.60 39.10 9.80
N SER A 135 34.57 38.30 9.44
CA SER A 135 34.57 37.50 8.18
C SER A 135 33.22 36.84 7.76
N HIS A 136 32.76 37.19 6.55
CA HIS A 136 32.03 36.41 5.51
C HIS A 136 30.77 35.53 5.77
N ILE A 137 29.60 36.15 5.57
CA ILE A 137 28.59 35.90 4.49
C ILE A 137 28.43 34.46 3.90
N SER A 138 27.24 33.86 4.10
CA SER A 138 26.25 33.47 3.05
C SER A 138 25.15 32.56 3.64
N GLY A 139 23.87 32.57 3.24
CA GLY A 139 23.09 33.51 2.43
C GLY A 139 21.60 33.15 2.50
N ARG A 140 20.81 33.80 3.35
CA ARG A 140 19.35 33.57 3.50
C ARG A 140 18.55 34.59 2.68
N ARG A 141 17.84 34.14 1.62
CA ARG A 141 16.82 34.94 0.92
C ARG A 141 15.53 34.13 0.72
N SER A 142 14.41 34.86 0.68
CA SER A 142 13.01 34.42 0.56
C SER A 142 12.42 33.57 1.71
N ALA A 143 12.04 34.25 2.79
CA ALA A 143 11.02 33.79 3.75
C ALA A 143 9.93 34.86 4.01
N SER A 144 9.75 35.81 3.08
CA SER A 144 8.98 37.05 3.25
C SER A 144 7.92 37.23 2.15
N LYS A 145 7.21 36.15 1.80
CA LYS A 145 6.12 36.16 0.80
C LYS A 145 4.97 35.19 1.07
N ILE A 146 4.94 34.59 2.26
CA ILE A 146 3.95 33.57 2.69
C ILE A 146 3.14 34.08 3.91
N SER A 147 3.58 35.16 4.56
CA SER A 147 2.99 35.74 5.78
C SER A 147 1.66 36.47 5.61
N ASP A 148 1.25 36.76 4.37
CA ASP A 148 0.26 37.81 4.11
C ASP A 148 -1.18 37.29 3.93
N ASP A 149 -1.39 35.98 3.75
CA ASP A 149 -2.74 35.42 3.51
C ASP A 149 -3.51 35.16 4.83
N PHE A 150 -2.89 34.57 5.86
CA PHE A 150 -3.58 34.28 7.13
C PHE A 150 -3.89 35.53 7.98
N SER A 151 -3.16 36.62 7.79
CA SER A 151 -3.43 37.91 8.45
C SER A 151 -4.69 38.60 7.91
N SER A 152 -5.24 38.13 6.78
CA SER A 152 -6.45 38.66 6.14
C SER A 152 -7.76 37.94 6.51
N LEU A 153 -7.72 36.94 7.42
CA LEU A 153 -8.89 36.13 7.78
C LEU A 153 -9.73 36.77 8.89
N ASP A 154 -10.97 37.14 8.57
CA ASP A 154 -11.98 37.54 9.55
C ASP A 154 -12.96 36.40 9.85
N PHE A 155 -12.95 35.96 11.12
CA PHE A 155 -13.78 34.86 11.64
C PHE A 155 -15.05 35.36 12.35
N ARG A 156 -15.37 36.66 12.28
CA ARG A 156 -16.58 37.23 12.87
C ARG A 156 -17.83 36.81 12.08
N GLY A 157 -18.89 36.44 12.80
CA GLY A 157 -20.22 36.18 12.21
C GLY A 157 -20.28 34.96 11.29
N ALA A 158 -19.65 33.84 11.68
CA ALA A 158 -19.62 32.63 10.87
C ALA A 158 -21.04 32.08 10.58
N ALA A 159 -21.33 31.80 9.31
CA ALA A 159 -22.65 31.37 8.85
C ALA A 159 -22.89 29.86 9.09
N LEU A 160 -23.05 29.50 10.37
CA LEU A 160 -23.18 28.13 10.84
C LEU A 160 -24.61 27.79 11.30
N ALA A 161 -24.99 26.54 11.10
CA ALA A 161 -26.24 25.97 11.59
C ALA A 161 -25.97 24.77 12.50
N CYS A 162 -26.89 24.51 13.44
CA CYS A 162 -26.90 23.31 14.26
C CYS A 162 -28.12 22.45 13.90
N GLN A 163 -27.90 21.15 13.72
CA GLN A 163 -28.96 20.16 13.49
C GLN A 163 -29.13 19.20 14.69
N LEU A 164 -28.40 19.44 15.79
CA LEU A 164 -28.33 18.55 16.95
C LEU A 164 -29.07 19.13 18.15
N ASN A 165 -29.57 18.25 19.03
CA ASN A 165 -29.91 18.62 20.38
C ASN A 165 -28.62 18.80 21.20
N VAL A 166 -28.11 20.02 21.24
CA VAL A 166 -26.79 20.32 21.81
C VAL A 166 -26.72 20.06 23.33
N ASP A 167 -27.86 20.01 24.01
CA ASP A 167 -27.91 19.76 25.46
C ASP A 167 -27.58 18.30 25.83
N GLU A 168 -27.77 17.36 24.90
CA GLU A 168 -27.31 15.97 25.06
C GLU A 168 -25.79 15.86 25.14
N ILE A 169 -25.04 16.81 24.58
CA ILE A 169 -23.57 16.86 24.67
C ILE A 169 -23.13 17.20 26.11
N ALA A 170 -23.87 18.06 26.82
CA ALA A 170 -23.54 18.44 28.20
C ALA A 170 -23.93 17.36 29.22
N SER A 171 -24.98 16.59 28.96
CA SER A 171 -25.42 15.49 29.83
C SER A 171 -24.72 14.16 29.54
N ARG A 172 -23.87 14.08 28.51
CA ARG A 172 -23.25 12.84 28.04
C ARG A 172 -22.56 12.01 29.15
N TRP A 173 -21.85 12.65 30.07
CA TRP A 173 -21.16 11.99 31.19
C TRP A 173 -22.11 11.16 32.08
N LEU A 174 -23.41 11.51 32.14
CA LEU A 174 -24.42 10.74 32.87
C LEU A 174 -24.66 9.37 32.24
N ASN A 175 -24.49 9.21 30.93
CA ASN A 175 -24.78 7.95 30.21
C ASN A 175 -23.90 6.79 30.69
N THR A 176 -22.73 7.11 31.25
CA THR A 176 -21.80 6.16 31.89
C THR A 176 -22.36 5.56 33.19
N PHE A 177 -23.27 6.28 33.87
CA PHE A 177 -23.88 5.89 35.14
C PHE A 177 -25.38 5.54 35.00
N VAL A 178 -26.07 6.11 34.02
CA VAL A 178 -27.50 5.93 33.73
C VAL A 178 -27.64 5.43 32.28
N PRO A 179 -27.82 4.11 32.06
CA PRO A 179 -27.84 3.56 30.71
C PRO A 179 -29.10 3.96 29.93
N ILE A 180 -28.92 4.54 28.74
CA ILE A 180 -30.02 4.92 27.84
C ILE A 180 -30.66 3.65 27.23
N PRO A 181 -32.02 3.53 27.22
CA PRO A 181 -32.72 2.43 26.56
C PRO A 181 -32.32 2.24 25.09
N GLY A 182 -31.97 1.01 24.70
CA GLY A 182 -31.59 0.65 23.34
C GLY A 182 -30.12 0.93 22.96
N GLN A 183 -29.38 1.73 23.74
CA GLN A 183 -27.97 1.98 23.50
C GLN A 183 -27.12 0.79 23.98
N LYS A 184 -26.27 0.24 23.11
CA LYS A 184 -25.38 -0.88 23.47
C LYS A 184 -24.03 -0.35 23.94
N THR A 185 -23.48 -0.94 25.00
CA THR A 185 -22.13 -0.64 25.47
C THR A 185 -21.09 -1.07 24.43
N LYS A 186 -20.16 -0.17 24.15
CA LYS A 186 -18.99 -0.35 23.30
C LYS A 186 -17.90 -1.03 24.10
N LYS A 187 -17.34 -2.13 23.58
CA LYS A 187 -16.23 -2.85 24.20
C LYS A 187 -15.00 -2.67 23.33
N TYR A 188 -14.17 -1.69 23.66
CA TYR A 188 -12.88 -1.49 23.00
C TYR A 188 -11.90 -2.61 23.39
N PRO A 189 -11.28 -3.32 22.42
CA PRO A 189 -10.18 -4.21 22.69
C PRO A 189 -8.98 -3.45 23.27
N ALA A 190 -8.25 -4.04 24.22
CA ALA A 190 -7.16 -3.37 24.95
C ALA A 190 -6.08 -2.77 24.04
N ASN A 191 -5.79 -3.40 22.89
CA ASN A 191 -4.86 -2.88 21.89
C ASN A 191 -5.39 -1.61 21.17
N ILE A 192 -6.71 -1.48 20.99
CA ILE A 192 -7.31 -0.28 20.40
C ILE A 192 -7.38 0.86 21.41
N THR A 193 -7.73 0.57 22.67
CA THR A 193 -7.61 1.56 23.77
C THR A 193 -6.17 2.05 23.91
N ALA A 194 -5.18 1.14 23.90
CA ALA A 194 -3.76 1.49 23.94
C ALA A 194 -3.30 2.30 22.70
N TYR A 195 -3.87 2.06 21.52
CA TYR A 195 -3.62 2.87 20.32
C TYR A 195 -4.15 4.29 20.49
N MET A 196 -5.44 4.46 20.82
CA MET A 196 -6.06 5.78 21.03
C MET A 196 -5.34 6.55 22.16
N ARG A 197 -5.02 5.87 23.27
CA ARG A 197 -4.20 6.39 24.36
C ARG A 197 -2.86 6.94 23.86
N ARG A 198 -2.11 6.17 23.08
CA ARG A 198 -0.80 6.60 22.54
C ARG A 198 -0.91 7.78 21.58
N VAL A 199 -1.94 7.82 20.74
CA VAL A 199 -2.16 8.93 19.80
C VAL A 199 -2.48 10.22 20.55
N LEU A 200 -3.41 10.22 21.52
CA LEU A 200 -3.73 11.40 22.33
C LEU A 200 -2.53 11.89 23.17
N GLY A 201 -1.77 10.97 23.79
CA GLY A 201 -0.53 11.32 24.49
C GLY A 201 0.55 11.93 23.59
N SER A 202 0.54 11.60 22.28
CA SER A 202 1.40 12.25 21.29
C SER A 202 0.98 13.70 21.00
N TYR A 203 -0.32 14.02 21.06
CA TYR A 203 -0.82 15.37 20.83
C TYR A 203 -0.40 16.32 21.97
N ALA A 204 -0.55 15.89 23.23
CA ALA A 204 0.04 16.61 24.36
C ALA A 204 1.55 16.80 24.16
N SER A 205 2.28 15.71 23.87
CA SER A 205 3.74 15.75 23.67
C SER A 205 4.19 16.69 22.54
N LYS A 206 3.37 16.86 21.49
CA LYS A 206 3.63 17.78 20.38
C LYS A 206 3.46 19.25 20.81
N ALA A 207 2.38 19.54 21.55
CA ALA A 207 2.07 20.88 22.05
C ALA A 207 3.10 21.37 23.09
N MET A 208 3.43 20.55 24.10
CA MET A 208 4.40 20.92 25.15
C MET A 208 5.79 21.22 24.59
N ARG A 209 6.21 20.48 23.55
CA ARG A 209 7.49 20.68 22.85
C ARG A 209 7.49 21.85 21.85
N GLY A 210 6.39 22.57 21.70
CA GLY A 210 6.24 23.65 20.71
C GLY A 210 6.35 23.20 19.24
N ARG A 211 6.21 21.89 18.93
CA ARG A 211 6.40 21.34 17.56
C ARG A 211 5.13 21.45 16.69
N GLY A 212 4.33 22.48 16.91
CA GLY A 212 3.00 22.68 16.29
C GLY A 212 1.84 22.06 17.10
N ALA A 213 0.61 22.41 16.72
CA ALA A 213 -0.58 22.04 17.49
C ALA A 213 -1.13 20.62 17.19
N PRO A 214 -2.00 20.09 18.08
CA PRO A 214 -2.88 18.95 17.80
C PRO A 214 -3.76 19.13 16.54
N PRO A 215 -4.23 18.05 15.89
CA PRO A 215 -4.97 18.11 14.62
C PRO A 215 -6.40 18.69 14.72
N PHE A 216 -6.87 18.98 15.94
CA PHE A 216 -8.14 19.68 16.19
C PHE A 216 -7.99 21.21 16.31
N ILE A 217 -6.76 21.75 16.18
CA ILE A 217 -6.46 23.18 16.11
C ILE A 217 -5.90 23.49 14.72
N HIS A 218 -6.54 24.43 14.00
CA HIS A 218 -6.13 24.81 12.65
C HIS A 218 -4.90 25.75 12.69
N PRO A 219 -3.93 25.67 11.75
CA PRO A 219 -2.73 26.53 11.76
C PRO A 219 -3.00 28.04 11.84
N SER A 220 -4.04 28.53 11.16
CA SER A 220 -4.42 29.95 11.21
C SER A 220 -4.85 30.44 12.60
N GLN A 221 -5.21 29.54 13.53
CA GLN A 221 -5.51 29.89 14.93
C GLN A 221 -4.25 30.11 15.78
N ILE A 222 -3.07 29.78 15.24
CA ILE A 222 -1.76 29.90 15.89
C ILE A 222 -1.00 31.09 15.30
N GLU A 223 -1.06 31.26 13.98
CA GLU A 223 -0.23 32.21 13.24
C GLU A 223 -0.82 33.63 13.19
N SER A 224 -2.12 33.81 13.44
CA SER A 224 -2.76 35.14 13.47
C SER A 224 -2.64 35.77 14.88
N PRO A 225 -1.89 36.88 15.06
CA PRO A 225 -1.56 37.43 16.38
C PRO A 225 -2.66 38.30 16.99
N ALA A 226 -3.84 38.43 16.37
CA ALA A 226 -5.05 38.97 17.00
C ALA A 226 -5.64 37.95 18.00
N ALA A 227 -4.82 37.58 18.98
CA ALA A 227 -4.87 36.27 19.64
C ALA A 227 -6.12 36.07 20.50
N ARG A 228 -6.75 34.91 20.31
CA ARG A 228 -7.89 34.42 21.10
C ARG A 228 -7.34 33.96 22.46
N PRO A 229 -7.55 34.71 23.57
CA PRO A 229 -6.70 34.59 24.75
C PRO A 229 -6.58 33.19 25.37
N PRO A 230 -7.64 32.35 25.44
CA PRO A 230 -7.54 31.02 26.06
C PRO A 230 -6.52 30.10 25.38
N LEU A 231 -6.49 30.08 24.04
CA LEU A 231 -5.67 29.13 23.29
C LEU A 231 -4.19 29.52 23.24
N SER A 232 -3.89 30.82 23.09
CA SER A 232 -2.51 31.32 23.14
C SER A 232 -1.89 31.17 24.54
N THR A 233 -2.70 31.35 25.59
CA THR A 233 -2.29 31.15 26.99
C THR A 233 -2.02 29.66 27.24
N CYS A 234 -2.94 28.78 26.85
CA CYS A 234 -2.77 27.32 26.93
C CYS A 234 -1.51 26.82 26.23
N LEU A 235 -1.30 27.17 24.95
CA LEU A 235 -0.11 26.77 24.18
C LEU A 235 1.21 27.30 24.74
N SER A 236 1.16 28.28 25.66
CA SER A 236 2.31 28.79 26.41
C SER A 236 2.49 28.04 27.73
N LEU A 237 1.43 27.94 28.55
CA LEU A 237 1.48 27.29 29.87
C LEU A 237 1.78 25.78 29.79
N VAL A 238 1.26 25.05 28.80
CA VAL A 238 1.56 23.61 28.67
C VAL A 238 3.03 23.32 28.41
N ARG A 239 3.83 24.28 27.91
CA ARG A 239 5.28 24.07 27.68
C ARG A 239 6.07 23.87 28.97
N ILE A 240 5.57 24.41 30.10
CA ILE A 240 6.13 24.21 31.44
C ILE A 240 6.15 22.70 31.79
N CYS A 241 5.21 21.91 31.23
CA CYS A 241 5.12 20.47 31.44
C CYS A 241 6.11 19.63 30.61
N GLU A 242 7.00 20.21 29.79
CA GLU A 242 8.00 19.42 29.05
C GLU A 242 9.03 18.78 30.00
N LYS A 243 9.44 19.51 31.06
CA LYS A 243 10.45 19.11 32.04
C LYS A 243 10.02 19.50 33.46
N ILE A 244 9.04 18.78 33.99
CA ILE A 244 8.65 18.92 35.39
C ILE A 244 9.82 18.45 36.27
N LEU A 245 10.22 19.28 37.25
CA LEU A 245 11.29 18.94 38.20
C LEU A 245 10.68 18.09 39.36
N PRO A 246 11.43 17.14 39.93
CA PRO A 246 10.98 16.41 41.11
C PRO A 246 10.58 17.37 42.23
N GLY A 247 9.34 17.23 42.73
CA GLY A 247 8.78 18.11 43.76
C GLY A 247 8.11 19.41 43.26
N SER A 248 8.18 19.76 41.97
CA SER A 248 7.46 20.92 41.41
C SER A 248 6.08 20.57 40.81
N GLU A 249 5.67 19.30 40.88
CA GLU A 249 4.46 18.77 40.24
C GLU A 249 3.17 19.48 40.71
N SER A 250 3.01 19.70 42.02
CA SER A 250 1.85 20.41 42.59
C SER A 250 1.77 21.86 42.12
N ALA A 251 2.89 22.58 42.08
CA ALA A 251 2.92 23.98 41.63
C ALA A 251 2.58 24.11 40.14
N VAL A 252 3.01 23.17 39.30
CA VAL A 252 2.64 23.14 37.87
C VAL A 252 1.15 22.79 37.70
N MET A 253 0.63 21.85 38.49
CA MET A 253 -0.79 21.50 38.51
C MET A 253 -1.68 22.72 38.86
N ASP A 254 -1.36 23.41 39.95
CA ASP A 254 -2.07 24.61 40.40
C ASP A 254 -2.14 25.69 39.32
N VAL A 255 -1.04 25.93 38.60
CA VAL A 255 -1.00 26.92 37.51
C VAL A 255 -1.93 26.54 36.36
N LEU A 256 -1.94 25.27 35.95
CA LEU A 256 -2.84 24.80 34.89
C LEU A 256 -4.30 24.83 35.35
N GLN A 257 -4.59 24.36 36.56
CA GLN A 257 -5.96 24.28 37.07
C GLN A 257 -6.58 25.68 37.26
N ARG A 258 -5.83 26.66 37.77
CA ARG A 258 -6.31 28.06 37.89
C ARG A 258 -6.65 28.68 36.54
N ASP A 259 -5.86 28.41 35.48
CA ASP A 259 -6.18 28.92 34.15
C ASP A 259 -7.38 28.17 33.52
N MET A 260 -7.53 26.87 33.79
CA MET A 260 -8.74 26.12 33.41
C MET A 260 -10.00 26.66 34.09
N GLU A 261 -9.96 26.91 35.39
CA GLU A 261 -11.06 27.52 36.16
C GLU A 261 -11.45 28.88 35.56
N LYS A 262 -10.47 29.76 35.34
CA LYS A 262 -10.65 31.06 34.67
C LYS A 262 -11.28 30.94 33.27
N VAL A 263 -10.80 30.01 32.43
CA VAL A 263 -11.36 29.77 31.07
C VAL A 263 -12.83 29.31 31.15
N TYR A 264 -13.17 28.51 32.17
CA TYR A 264 -14.53 28.01 32.39
C TYR A 264 -15.47 29.07 33.02
N GLU A 265 -15.01 29.90 33.94
CA GLU A 265 -15.79 31.03 34.47
C GLU A 265 -16.14 32.03 33.37
N GLN A 266 -15.17 32.35 32.51
CA GLN A 266 -15.34 33.28 31.39
C GLN A 266 -16.22 32.72 30.26
N ARG A 267 -16.70 31.46 30.33
CA ARG A 267 -17.48 30.81 29.25
C ARG A 267 -18.67 31.63 28.73
N ALA A 268 -19.37 32.32 29.62
CA ALA A 268 -20.56 33.11 29.27
C ALA A 268 -20.26 34.39 28.46
N THR A 269 -19.05 34.95 28.55
CA THR A 269 -18.68 36.22 27.89
C THR A 269 -17.97 36.03 26.54
N HIS A 270 -17.66 34.78 26.15
CA HIS A 270 -16.96 34.51 24.90
C HIS A 270 -17.82 34.75 23.64
N ASP A 271 -17.19 35.27 22.58
CA ASP A 271 -17.74 35.22 21.24
C ASP A 271 -17.61 33.80 20.64
N ASP A 272 -18.10 33.58 19.41
CA ASP A 272 -18.14 32.22 18.84
C ASP A 272 -16.74 31.61 18.70
N ILE A 273 -15.81 32.45 18.28
CA ILE A 273 -14.46 32.03 17.97
C ILE A 273 -13.60 31.84 19.22
N SER A 274 -13.84 32.62 20.28
CA SER A 274 -13.23 32.43 21.58
C SER A 274 -13.87 31.27 22.35
N SER A 275 -15.16 30.96 22.11
CA SER A 275 -15.81 29.76 22.66
C SER A 275 -15.16 28.48 22.10
N LEU A 276 -14.88 28.44 20.79
CA LEU A 276 -14.07 27.38 20.18
C LEU A 276 -12.65 27.32 20.78
N SER A 277 -11.97 28.46 20.92
CA SER A 277 -10.61 28.49 21.47
C SER A 277 -10.54 28.14 22.96
N ALA A 278 -11.56 28.46 23.75
CA ALA A 278 -11.73 28.02 25.13
C ALA A 278 -11.89 26.49 25.19
N LEU A 279 -12.77 25.91 24.36
CA LEU A 279 -12.95 24.45 24.26
C LEU A 279 -11.66 23.74 23.85
N GLN A 280 -10.95 24.23 22.82
CA GLN A 280 -9.69 23.67 22.35
C GLN A 280 -8.58 23.74 23.42
N ALA A 281 -8.49 24.86 24.15
CA ALA A 281 -7.56 25.05 25.26
C ALA A 281 -7.86 24.08 26.42
N TYR A 282 -9.12 24.01 26.85
CA TYR A 282 -9.57 23.18 27.96
C TYR A 282 -9.37 21.68 27.66
N LEU A 283 -9.66 21.24 26.43
CA LEU A 283 -9.38 19.89 25.96
C LEU A 283 -7.88 19.58 25.98
N LEU A 284 -7.04 20.49 25.49
CA LEU A 284 -5.59 20.30 25.49
C LEU A 284 -5.02 20.22 26.91
N TYR A 285 -5.49 21.07 27.83
CA TYR A 285 -5.13 20.97 29.24
C TYR A 285 -5.54 19.61 29.83
N ALA A 286 -6.79 19.19 29.67
CA ALA A 286 -7.26 17.90 30.20
C ALA A 286 -6.43 16.70 29.68
N ILE A 287 -6.06 16.70 28.40
CA ILE A 287 -5.16 15.69 27.81
C ILE A 287 -3.76 15.78 28.43
N VAL A 288 -3.18 16.97 28.61
CA VAL A 288 -1.85 17.14 29.25
C VAL A 288 -1.86 16.64 30.70
N LEU A 289 -2.86 17.04 31.50
CA LEU A 289 -3.01 16.62 32.90
C LEU A 289 -3.07 15.09 33.02
N PHE A 290 -3.91 14.45 32.21
CA PHE A 290 -4.07 13.00 32.19
C PHE A 290 -2.77 12.26 31.79
N PHE A 291 -2.10 12.72 30.72
CA PHE A 291 -0.94 12.02 30.16
C PHE A 291 0.41 12.31 30.82
N LYS A 292 0.56 13.44 31.51
CA LYS A 292 1.82 13.83 32.14
C LYS A 292 1.82 13.84 33.65
N VAL A 293 0.67 14.06 34.28
CA VAL A 293 0.57 14.13 35.75
C VAL A 293 -0.24 12.96 36.34
N GLY A 294 -0.75 12.06 35.50
CA GLY A 294 -1.17 10.71 35.91
C GLY A 294 -2.45 10.64 36.75
N ARG A 295 -3.28 11.68 36.76
CA ARG A 295 -4.48 11.80 37.63
C ARG A 295 -5.74 11.07 37.13
N ALA A 296 -5.60 9.85 36.61
CA ALA A 296 -6.74 9.05 36.12
C ALA A 296 -7.72 8.56 37.22
N ALA A 297 -7.44 8.81 38.50
CA ALA A 297 -8.21 8.30 39.65
C ALA A 297 -8.61 9.40 40.66
N ASP A 298 -8.40 10.68 40.34
CA ASP A 298 -8.69 11.80 41.24
C ASP A 298 -10.12 12.32 41.01
N GLN A 299 -10.90 12.50 42.08
CA GLN A 299 -12.26 13.03 42.03
C GLN A 299 -12.32 14.41 41.36
N THR A 300 -11.27 15.20 41.52
CA THR A 300 -11.07 16.51 40.88
C THR A 300 -11.12 16.43 39.34
N PHE A 301 -10.64 15.33 38.76
CA PHE A 301 -10.55 15.16 37.31
C PHE A 301 -11.91 14.90 36.64
N ARG A 302 -12.89 14.34 37.37
CA ARG A 302 -14.24 14.16 36.84
C ARG A 302 -14.96 15.49 36.62
N SER A 303 -14.78 16.45 37.53
CA SER A 303 -15.26 17.82 37.35
C SER A 303 -14.67 18.50 36.10
N THR A 304 -13.40 18.20 35.76
CA THR A 304 -12.79 18.64 34.50
C THR A 304 -13.54 18.13 33.28
N ILE A 305 -13.98 16.87 33.26
CA ILE A 305 -14.69 16.29 32.12
C ILE A 305 -16.11 16.88 31.97
N ILE A 306 -16.81 17.12 33.09
CA ILE A 306 -18.13 17.79 33.09
C ILE A 306 -18.00 19.20 32.51
N ASN A 307 -17.07 20.01 33.03
CA ASN A 307 -16.81 21.37 32.55
C ASN A 307 -16.41 21.41 31.06
N LEU A 308 -15.65 20.40 30.60
CA LEU A 308 -15.27 20.24 29.20
C LEU A 308 -16.48 19.94 28.29
N GLN A 309 -17.42 19.10 28.75
CA GLN A 309 -18.66 18.82 28.03
C GLN A 309 -19.63 20.03 28.01
N GLU A 310 -19.69 20.82 29.08
CA GLU A 310 -20.42 22.11 29.07
C GLU A 310 -19.83 23.11 28.06
N LEU A 311 -18.50 23.27 28.03
CA LEU A 311 -17.83 24.11 27.03
C LEU A 311 -18.08 23.62 25.59
N ALA A 312 -18.16 22.30 25.41
CA ALA A 312 -18.50 21.69 24.12
C ALA A 312 -19.94 22.02 23.71
N CYS A 313 -20.90 21.93 24.62
CA CYS A 313 -22.28 22.37 24.42
C CYS A 313 -22.33 23.87 24.05
N ALA A 314 -21.71 24.75 24.84
CA ALA A 314 -21.71 26.19 24.62
C ALA A 314 -21.14 26.59 23.24
N SER A 315 -20.04 25.98 22.81
CA SER A 315 -19.44 26.18 21.48
C SER A 315 -20.31 25.64 20.33
N SER A 316 -21.00 24.52 20.58
CA SER A 316 -21.85 23.83 19.59
C SER A 316 -23.21 24.52 19.38
N ARG A 317 -23.75 25.22 20.38
CA ARG A 317 -25.01 25.97 20.30
C ARG A 317 -25.00 27.02 19.18
N ARG A 318 -23.83 27.50 18.77
CA ARG A 318 -23.62 28.46 17.67
C ARG A 318 -23.36 27.80 16.31
N GLY A 319 -23.68 26.51 16.16
CA GLY A 319 -23.60 25.77 14.91
C GLY A 319 -22.30 24.96 14.71
N LEU A 320 -22.44 23.88 13.93
CA LEU A 320 -21.41 22.84 13.70
C LEU A 320 -21.22 22.47 12.22
N MET A 321 -22.05 23.01 11.32
CA MET A 321 -21.94 22.84 9.87
C MET A 321 -22.21 24.19 9.20
N CYS A 322 -21.53 24.50 8.10
CA CYS A 322 -21.84 25.72 7.36
C CYS A 322 -23.21 25.61 6.68
N ILE A 323 -23.95 26.71 6.58
CA ILE A 323 -25.24 26.73 5.86
C ILE A 323 -25.03 26.29 4.39
N ALA A 324 -23.98 26.81 3.75
CA ALA A 324 -23.60 26.40 2.39
C ALA A 324 -23.25 24.90 2.26
N GLU A 325 -22.69 24.25 3.30
CA GLU A 325 -22.46 22.79 3.27
C GLU A 325 -23.79 22.01 3.21
N GLN A 326 -24.84 22.52 3.85
CA GLN A 326 -26.19 21.92 3.79
C GLN A 326 -26.85 22.13 2.42
N GLU A 327 -26.63 23.29 1.80
CA GLU A 327 -27.10 23.65 0.45
C GLU A 327 -26.24 23.01 -0.68
N ARG A 328 -25.22 22.21 -0.33
CA ARG A 328 -24.23 21.62 -1.26
C ARG A 328 -23.47 22.67 -2.09
N ALA A 329 -23.32 23.87 -1.56
CA ALA A 329 -22.55 24.97 -2.13
C ALA A 329 -21.18 25.10 -1.44
N ARG A 330 -20.27 25.86 -2.06
CA ARG A 330 -18.96 26.18 -1.45
C ARG A 330 -19.15 27.21 -0.32
N PRO A 331 -18.83 26.88 0.96
CA PRO A 331 -18.85 27.86 2.05
C PRO A 331 -17.73 28.90 1.90
N ARG A 332 -17.79 29.97 2.71
CA ARG A 332 -16.60 30.78 2.92
C ARG A 332 -15.53 29.94 3.62
N TRP A 333 -14.26 30.24 3.34
CA TRP A 333 -13.14 29.50 3.93
C TRP A 333 -13.10 29.67 5.46
N GLU A 334 -13.43 30.87 5.94
CA GLU A 334 -13.44 31.18 7.38
C GLU A 334 -14.53 30.38 8.10
N ASP A 335 -15.76 30.38 7.58
CA ASP A 335 -16.88 29.60 8.10
C ASP A 335 -16.53 28.10 8.15
N TRP A 336 -15.90 27.59 7.09
CA TRP A 336 -15.49 26.19 7.00
C TRP A 336 -14.41 25.82 8.02
N ILE A 337 -13.38 26.66 8.19
CA ILE A 337 -12.35 26.45 9.22
C ILE A 337 -13.00 26.37 10.60
N VAL A 338 -13.97 27.24 10.92
CA VAL A 338 -14.65 27.22 12.25
C VAL A 338 -15.51 25.98 12.42
N ALA A 339 -16.32 25.61 11.42
CA ALA A 339 -17.15 24.41 11.46
C ALA A 339 -16.29 23.14 11.63
N GLU A 340 -15.26 22.99 10.80
CA GLU A 340 -14.37 21.83 10.83
C GLU A 340 -13.53 21.78 12.12
N ALA A 341 -13.05 22.91 12.62
CA ALA A 341 -12.36 22.97 13.91
C ALA A 341 -13.28 22.59 15.09
N LYS A 342 -14.55 23.03 15.09
CA LYS A 342 -15.55 22.60 16.07
C LYS A 342 -15.79 21.09 15.99
N ARG A 343 -16.04 20.54 14.80
CA ARG A 343 -16.21 19.08 14.57
C ARG A 343 -15.00 18.28 15.06
N ARG A 344 -13.79 18.66 14.65
CA ARG A 344 -12.54 18.00 15.08
C ARG A 344 -12.29 18.13 16.59
N THR A 345 -12.70 19.23 17.22
CA THR A 345 -12.56 19.37 18.68
C THR A 345 -13.56 18.48 19.43
N LEU A 346 -14.82 18.41 18.97
CA LEU A 346 -15.83 17.49 19.52
C LEU A 346 -15.41 16.02 19.40
N PHE A 347 -15.06 15.55 18.21
CA PHE A 347 -14.66 14.15 18.04
C PHE A 347 -13.40 13.80 18.84
N ALA A 348 -12.47 14.75 19.02
CA ALA A 348 -11.30 14.56 19.89
C ALA A 348 -11.68 14.43 21.36
N MET A 349 -12.60 15.27 21.86
CA MET A 349 -13.18 15.17 23.21
C MET A 349 -13.85 13.81 23.43
N TYR A 350 -14.69 13.37 22.49
CA TYR A 350 -15.37 12.08 22.61
C TYR A 350 -14.39 10.91 22.62
N ILE A 351 -13.31 10.93 21.83
CA ILE A 351 -12.29 9.87 21.87
C ILE A 351 -11.51 9.90 23.19
N PHE A 352 -11.26 11.08 23.77
CA PHE A 352 -10.62 11.22 25.08
C PHE A 352 -11.51 10.70 26.22
N ASP A 353 -12.80 11.06 26.24
CA ASP A 353 -13.85 10.56 27.14
C ASP A 353 -13.95 9.01 27.10
N ASN A 354 -13.88 8.43 25.89
CA ASN A 354 -13.84 6.98 25.69
C ASN A 354 -12.55 6.34 26.24
N VAL A 355 -11.38 7.00 26.12
CA VAL A 355 -10.11 6.48 26.67
C VAL A 355 -10.11 6.54 28.19
N LEU A 356 -10.56 7.64 28.79
CA LEU A 356 -10.70 7.79 30.24
C LEU A 356 -11.63 6.72 30.82
N SER A 357 -12.85 6.62 30.29
CA SER A 357 -13.84 5.63 30.72
C SER A 357 -13.30 4.20 30.63
N ALA A 358 -12.57 3.87 29.55
CA ALA A 358 -11.97 2.55 29.39
C ALA A 358 -10.81 2.26 30.37
N GLU A 359 -10.14 3.29 30.91
CA GLU A 359 -9.12 3.14 31.95
C GLU A 359 -9.71 3.05 33.35
N GLU A 360 -10.81 3.76 33.63
CA GLU A 360 -11.60 3.61 34.86
C GLU A 360 -12.45 2.32 34.89
N GLY A 361 -12.43 1.52 33.82
CA GLY A 361 -13.24 0.29 33.70
C GLY A 361 -14.73 0.52 33.46
N LEU A 362 -15.11 1.76 33.12
CA LEU A 362 -16.47 2.22 32.91
C LEU A 362 -17.01 1.87 31.50
N PRO A 363 -18.34 1.71 31.34
CA PRO A 363 -18.94 1.45 30.05
C PRO A 363 -18.78 2.64 29.10
N THR A 364 -18.44 2.37 27.84
CA THR A 364 -18.36 3.40 26.78
C THR A 364 -19.51 3.27 25.80
N PHE A 365 -19.89 4.36 25.14
CA PHE A 365 -21.08 4.41 24.28
C PHE A 365 -20.86 5.23 22.99
N ILE A 366 -21.62 4.93 21.94
CA ILE A 366 -21.64 5.73 20.69
C ILE A 366 -22.16 7.14 21.01
N GLY A 367 -21.57 8.16 20.38
CA GLY A 367 -22.10 9.52 20.37
C GLY A 367 -23.29 9.66 19.44
N VAL A 368 -24.44 9.06 19.79
CA VAL A 368 -25.68 9.09 18.99
C VAL A 368 -26.21 10.51 18.82
N GLU A 369 -25.97 11.36 19.82
CA GLU A 369 -26.24 12.80 19.84
C GLU A 369 -25.46 13.58 18.75
N LEU A 370 -24.44 12.99 18.13
CA LEU A 370 -23.67 13.56 17.01
C LEU A 370 -24.20 13.14 15.62
N GLN A 371 -25.32 12.41 15.55
CA GLN A 371 -25.85 11.87 14.29
C GLN A 371 -26.10 12.98 13.26
N GLY A 372 -25.72 12.74 12.01
CA GLY A 372 -25.94 13.67 10.92
C GLY A 372 -24.81 14.69 10.69
N LEU A 373 -23.87 14.88 11.62
CA LEU A 373 -22.68 15.70 11.40
C LEU A 373 -21.78 15.09 10.32
N LEU A 374 -21.08 15.94 9.56
CA LEU A 374 -20.00 15.49 8.68
C LEU A 374 -18.83 14.90 9.47
N ALA A 375 -18.24 13.83 8.94
CA ALA A 375 -16.93 13.32 9.35
C ALA A 375 -15.83 14.35 9.00
N PRO A 376 -14.63 14.27 9.61
CA PRO A 376 -13.55 15.21 9.32
C PRO A 376 -13.23 15.34 7.83
N GLY A 377 -13.03 16.57 7.37
CA GLY A 377 -12.67 16.87 5.99
C GLY A 377 -11.26 16.36 5.62
N PRO A 378 -10.97 16.21 4.31
CA PRO A 378 -9.68 15.81 3.77
C PRO A 378 -8.48 16.56 4.38
N LYS A 379 -7.36 15.84 4.53
CA LYS A 379 -6.08 16.43 5.01
C LYS A 379 -5.67 17.65 4.19
N ASP A 380 -5.82 17.58 2.88
CA ASP A 380 -5.39 18.62 1.95
C ASP A 380 -6.20 19.90 2.14
N LEU A 381 -7.53 19.80 2.30
CA LEU A 381 -8.38 20.97 2.59
C LEU A 381 -8.07 21.59 3.96
N TRP A 382 -7.69 20.79 4.95
CA TRP A 382 -7.36 21.23 6.31
C TRP A 382 -5.95 21.84 6.44
N ALA A 383 -5.05 21.60 5.47
CA ALA A 383 -3.66 22.02 5.53
C ALA A 383 -3.29 23.17 4.58
N ILE A 384 -4.18 23.57 3.67
CA ILE A 384 -3.94 24.68 2.73
C ILE A 384 -3.82 26.02 3.48
N SER A 385 -2.86 26.85 3.05
CA SER A 385 -2.59 28.17 3.63
C SER A 385 -3.05 29.36 2.78
N SER A 386 -3.63 29.13 1.58
CA SER A 386 -4.14 30.21 0.72
C SER A 386 -5.62 30.04 0.35
N ARG A 387 -6.38 31.15 0.42
CA ARG A 387 -7.82 31.16 0.10
C ARG A 387 -8.09 30.73 -1.34
N GLN A 388 -7.21 31.10 -2.28
CA GLN A 388 -7.38 30.77 -3.70
C GLN A 388 -7.19 29.27 -3.95
N GLU A 389 -6.16 28.67 -3.34
CA GLU A 389 -5.91 27.23 -3.43
C GLU A 389 -7.03 26.43 -2.77
N TRP A 390 -7.50 26.87 -1.60
CA TRP A 390 -8.61 26.22 -0.90
C TRP A 390 -9.91 26.28 -1.72
N GLN A 391 -10.20 27.41 -2.37
CA GLN A 391 -11.38 27.52 -3.25
C GLN A 391 -11.31 26.55 -4.44
N ILE A 392 -10.13 26.32 -5.02
CA ILE A 392 -9.93 25.36 -6.12
C ILE A 392 -10.13 23.94 -5.61
N ALA A 393 -9.43 23.57 -4.53
CA ALA A 393 -9.52 22.24 -3.93
C ALA A 393 -10.94 21.90 -3.44
N TYR A 394 -11.65 22.87 -2.85
CA TYR A 394 -13.02 22.65 -2.38
C TYR A 394 -14.01 22.48 -3.55
N ASN A 395 -13.79 23.11 -4.70
CA ASN A 395 -14.62 22.84 -5.90
C ASN A 395 -14.43 21.41 -6.41
N ALA A 396 -13.20 20.88 -6.35
CA ALA A 396 -12.91 19.49 -6.70
C ALA A 396 -13.61 18.54 -5.70
N TYR A 397 -13.46 18.80 -4.40
CA TYR A 397 -14.16 18.06 -3.35
C TYR A 397 -15.69 18.04 -3.54
N LEU A 398 -16.31 19.17 -3.89
CA LEU A 398 -17.75 19.23 -4.21
C LEU A 398 -18.12 18.41 -5.47
N ALA A 399 -17.23 18.30 -6.44
CA ALA A 399 -17.46 17.48 -7.64
C ALA A 399 -17.37 15.96 -7.33
N ASP A 400 -16.46 15.57 -6.43
CA ASP A 400 -16.26 14.19 -5.99
C ASP A 400 -17.35 13.71 -5.00
N TRP A 401 -18.02 14.65 -4.31
CA TRP A 401 -19.06 14.40 -3.31
C TRP A 401 -20.43 15.00 -3.69
N PRO A 402 -21.06 14.54 -4.79
CA PRO A 402 -22.34 15.10 -5.28
C PRO A 402 -23.50 14.95 -4.29
N ASP A 403 -23.44 13.92 -3.43
CA ASP A 403 -24.43 13.64 -2.37
C ASP A 403 -24.06 14.24 -1.00
N GLY A 404 -23.09 15.15 -0.98
CA GLY A 404 -22.52 15.72 0.24
C GLY A 404 -21.54 14.75 0.92
N GLY A 405 -20.64 15.34 1.72
CA GLY A 405 -19.57 14.61 2.42
C GLY A 405 -20.07 13.47 3.32
N LEU A 406 -19.16 12.58 3.69
CA LEU A 406 -19.44 11.46 4.60
C LEU A 406 -19.94 12.00 5.97
N ARG A 407 -21.01 11.43 6.51
CA ARG A 407 -21.50 11.72 7.87
C ARG A 407 -20.88 10.78 8.90
N ILE A 408 -20.74 11.25 10.14
CA ILE A 408 -20.12 10.48 11.23
C ILE A 408 -20.91 9.20 11.56
N ASP A 409 -22.24 9.23 11.40
CA ASP A 409 -23.11 8.07 11.60
C ASP A 409 -22.98 7.01 10.49
N GLU A 410 -22.40 7.34 9.34
CA GLU A 410 -22.02 6.35 8.31
C GLU A 410 -20.85 5.45 8.78
N LEU A 411 -20.08 5.86 9.81
CA LEU A 411 -19.01 5.05 10.42
C LEU A 411 -19.49 4.10 11.53
N TRP A 412 -20.74 4.24 11.99
CA TRP A 412 -21.32 3.41 13.07
C TRP A 412 -21.77 2.02 12.57
N PRO A 413 -22.31 1.13 13.43
CA PRO A 413 -22.90 -0.12 12.98
C PRO A 413 -24.07 0.11 12.00
N THR A 414 -24.18 -0.75 10.98
CA THR A 414 -25.27 -0.69 9.99
C THR A 414 -26.64 -0.92 10.67
N PRO A 415 -27.65 -0.07 10.44
CA PRO A 415 -29.00 -0.27 10.97
C PRO A 415 -29.65 -1.57 10.48
N ALA A 416 -30.41 -2.23 11.35
CA ALA A 416 -31.21 -3.40 10.99
C ALA A 416 -32.38 -2.96 10.10
N GLY A 417 -32.25 -3.18 8.79
CA GLY A 417 -33.21 -2.73 7.78
C GLY A 417 -32.58 -2.21 6.47
N PHE A 418 -31.25 -2.03 6.42
CA PHE A 418 -30.55 -1.68 5.18
C PHE A 418 -30.47 -2.88 4.23
N ASN A 419 -30.91 -2.68 2.98
CA ASN A 419 -30.74 -3.65 1.89
C ASN A 419 -29.27 -3.66 1.39
N GLN A 420 -28.83 -4.77 0.79
CA GLN A 420 -27.44 -4.92 0.31
C GLN A 420 -26.92 -3.74 -0.52
N PRO A 421 -27.66 -3.16 -1.50
CA PRO A 421 -27.18 -1.99 -2.25
C PRO A 421 -26.94 -0.73 -1.39
N GLN A 422 -27.71 -0.55 -0.31
CA GLN A 422 -27.53 0.57 0.62
C GLN A 422 -26.32 0.36 1.54
N VAL A 423 -26.00 -0.91 1.86
CA VAL A 423 -24.77 -1.28 2.57
C VAL A 423 -23.56 -1.06 1.67
N ASP A 424 -23.64 -1.46 0.40
CA ASP A 424 -22.57 -1.32 -0.59
C ASP A 424 -22.28 0.16 -0.90
N GLU A 425 -23.30 0.99 -1.08
CA GLU A 425 -23.14 2.45 -1.30
C GLU A 425 -22.56 3.16 -0.07
N ARG A 426 -23.03 2.84 1.13
CA ARG A 426 -22.44 3.34 2.38
C ARG A 426 -20.98 2.92 2.52
N GLN A 427 -20.64 1.68 2.16
CA GLN A 427 -19.26 1.21 2.18
C GLN A 427 -18.40 1.95 1.15
N ARG A 428 -18.91 2.17 -0.08
CA ARG A 428 -18.26 2.96 -1.13
C ARG A 428 -17.95 4.39 -0.67
N ARG A 429 -18.91 5.06 -0.03
CA ARG A 429 -18.71 6.40 0.57
C ARG A 429 -17.64 6.39 1.66
N VAL A 430 -17.64 5.39 2.55
CA VAL A 430 -16.61 5.24 3.59
C VAL A 430 -15.23 5.01 2.99
N ASP A 431 -15.12 4.15 1.97
CA ASP A 431 -13.85 3.86 1.29
C ASP A 431 -13.31 5.10 0.55
N GLN A 432 -14.17 5.84 -0.16
CA GLN A 432 -13.84 7.12 -0.81
C GLN A 432 -13.37 8.19 0.19
N TRP A 433 -13.94 8.24 1.40
CA TRP A 433 -13.45 9.13 2.46
C TRP A 433 -12.06 8.73 2.96
N LEU A 434 -11.83 7.43 3.17
CA LEU A 434 -10.55 6.88 3.63
C LEU A 434 -9.37 7.12 2.68
N GLU A 435 -9.62 7.42 1.40
CA GLU A 435 -8.57 7.79 0.45
C GLU A 435 -7.90 9.14 0.79
N ALA A 436 -8.56 10.02 1.54
CA ALA A 436 -8.12 11.39 1.81
C ALA A 436 -7.96 11.75 3.32
N VAL A 437 -8.10 10.77 4.24
CA VAL A 437 -7.98 11.03 5.69
C VAL A 437 -6.55 11.24 6.17
N ASP A 438 -6.42 12.07 7.20
CA ASP A 438 -5.20 12.16 8.02
C ASP A 438 -5.16 11.08 9.12
N GLU A 439 -4.06 11.08 9.87
CA GLU A 439 -3.83 10.19 11.02
C GLU A 439 -4.92 10.33 12.11
N TYR A 440 -5.63 11.45 12.12
CA TYR A 440 -6.72 11.77 13.04
C TYR A 440 -8.07 11.21 12.55
N GLY A 441 -8.37 11.33 11.26
CA GLY A 441 -9.50 10.65 10.61
C GLY A 441 -9.39 9.13 10.74
N MET A 442 -8.20 8.56 10.60
CA MET A 442 -7.97 7.14 10.86
C MET A 442 -8.25 6.74 12.33
N MET A 443 -7.91 7.61 13.29
CA MET A 443 -8.26 7.39 14.70
C MET A 443 -9.79 7.41 14.91
N ILE A 444 -10.53 8.27 14.21
CA ILE A 444 -12.01 8.31 14.23
C ILE A 444 -12.63 7.07 13.58
N TYR A 445 -12.06 6.58 12.48
CA TYR A 445 -12.51 5.34 11.84
C TYR A 445 -12.36 4.13 12.78
N VAL A 446 -11.15 3.97 13.35
CA VAL A 446 -10.82 2.87 14.27
C VAL A 446 -11.68 2.95 15.53
N SER A 447 -11.80 4.14 16.13
CA SER A 447 -12.65 4.32 17.31
C SER A 447 -14.10 3.99 16.99
N SER A 448 -14.68 4.49 15.90
CA SER A 448 -16.10 4.29 15.55
C SER A 448 -16.48 2.82 15.29
N ARG A 449 -15.64 2.06 14.59
CA ARG A 449 -15.98 0.69 14.11
C ARG A 449 -15.77 -0.45 15.12
N THR A 450 -15.19 -0.20 16.30
CA THR A 450 -14.86 -1.22 17.32
C THR A 450 -16.05 -1.89 18.02
N HIS A 451 -17.28 -1.45 17.74
CA HIS A 451 -18.47 -1.85 18.49
C HIS A 451 -18.86 -3.34 18.42
N ILE A 452 -18.15 -4.13 17.62
CA ILE A 452 -18.65 -5.38 17.10
C ILE A 452 -17.66 -6.53 17.34
N HIS A 453 -17.54 -6.94 18.61
CA HIS A 453 -16.80 -8.15 19.01
C HIS A 453 -17.63 -9.45 18.96
N SER A 454 -18.87 -9.38 18.46
CA SER A 454 -19.77 -10.53 18.27
C SER A 454 -20.34 -10.67 16.84
N SER A 455 -19.94 -9.80 15.89
CA SER A 455 -20.49 -9.84 14.51
C SER A 455 -19.60 -9.27 13.39
N LEU A 456 -18.38 -8.76 13.65
CA LEU A 456 -17.54 -8.15 12.60
C LEU A 456 -16.43 -9.09 12.16
N HIS A 457 -16.69 -9.71 11.01
CA HIS A 457 -15.65 -10.19 10.12
C HIS A 457 -15.01 -9.07 9.28
N TYR A 458 -15.22 -7.79 9.62
CA TYR A 458 -15.02 -6.64 8.71
C TYR A 458 -14.55 -5.33 9.37
N VAL A 459 -13.34 -5.30 9.92
CA VAL A 459 -12.37 -4.20 9.69
C VAL A 459 -10.96 -4.82 9.67
N HIS A 460 -10.24 -4.61 8.58
CA HIS A 460 -8.80 -4.85 8.37
C HIS A 460 -8.03 -5.69 9.42
N LYS A 461 -8.14 -7.03 9.29
CA LYS A 461 -6.95 -7.88 9.48
C LYS A 461 -5.88 -7.48 8.44
N PRO A 462 -4.57 -7.69 8.69
CA PRO A 462 -3.53 -7.46 7.68
C PRO A 462 -3.81 -8.30 6.42
N ALA A 463 -4.28 -7.64 5.35
CA ALA A 463 -4.72 -8.23 4.09
C ALA A 463 -5.39 -9.61 4.22
N SER A 464 -6.33 -9.79 5.16
CA SER A 464 -7.04 -11.07 5.20
C SER A 464 -8.01 -11.13 4.04
N ARG A 465 -7.87 -12.19 3.23
CA ARG A 465 -8.93 -12.81 2.42
C ARG A 465 -10.22 -12.00 2.44
N ARG A 466 -10.37 -11.16 1.41
CA ARG A 466 -11.66 -10.71 0.88
C ARG A 466 -12.68 -11.83 1.14
N LYS A 467 -13.76 -11.56 1.88
CA LYS A 467 -14.81 -12.56 2.08
C LYS A 467 -15.35 -12.85 0.70
N ARG A 468 -14.92 -13.98 0.16
CA ARG A 468 -15.08 -14.34 -1.25
C ARG A 468 -16.57 -14.30 -1.56
N SER A 469 -16.93 -13.64 -2.67
CA SER A 469 -18.26 -13.77 -3.25
C SER A 469 -18.62 -15.27 -3.33
N ALA A 470 -19.89 -15.64 -3.35
CA ALA A 470 -20.27 -17.04 -3.58
C ALA A 470 -19.63 -17.61 -4.87
N SER A 471 -19.30 -16.74 -5.84
CA SER A 471 -18.52 -17.05 -7.03
C SER A 471 -17.04 -17.36 -6.80
N ASP A 472 -16.41 -16.81 -5.75
CA ASP A 472 -14.95 -16.79 -5.54
C ASP A 472 -14.45 -17.83 -4.51
N ILE A 473 -15.34 -18.58 -3.85
CA ILE A 473 -14.98 -19.57 -2.82
C ILE A 473 -14.32 -20.79 -3.49
N THR A 474 -12.98 -20.88 -3.45
CA THR A 474 -12.32 -22.16 -3.80
C THR A 474 -12.62 -23.22 -2.76
N ILE A 475 -13.00 -24.41 -3.22
CA ILE A 475 -13.40 -25.55 -2.37
C ILE A 475 -12.23 -26.10 -1.53
N TYR A 476 -10.99 -25.73 -1.82
CA TYR A 476 -9.77 -26.22 -1.17
C TYR A 476 -9.02 -25.12 -0.36
N PRO A 477 -8.27 -25.50 0.68
CA PRO A 477 -7.43 -24.58 1.46
C PRO A 477 -6.21 -24.11 0.65
N GLU A 478 -6.21 -22.84 0.23
CA GLU A 478 -5.14 -22.25 -0.59
C GLU A 478 -3.73 -22.48 -0.02
N THR A 479 -3.56 -22.35 1.30
CA THR A 479 -2.29 -22.53 2.01
C THR A 479 -1.67 -23.93 1.80
N LEU A 480 -2.51 -24.97 1.72
CA LEU A 480 -2.04 -26.33 1.45
C LEU A 480 -1.52 -26.46 0.02
N ILE A 481 -2.25 -25.88 -0.95
CA ILE A 481 -1.82 -25.89 -2.36
C ILE A 481 -0.54 -25.08 -2.55
N VAL A 482 -0.40 -23.93 -1.87
CA VAL A 482 0.83 -23.13 -1.88
C VAL A 482 1.99 -23.93 -1.31
N LEU A 483 1.78 -24.64 -0.19
CA LEU A 483 2.81 -25.50 0.40
C LEU A 483 3.20 -26.64 -0.56
N ILE A 484 2.23 -27.33 -1.17
CA ILE A 484 2.49 -28.37 -2.18
C ILE A 484 3.27 -27.79 -3.37
N ALA A 485 2.87 -26.64 -3.91
CA ALA A 485 3.57 -26.01 -5.04
C ALA A 485 4.99 -25.55 -4.67
N SER A 486 5.18 -25.02 -3.46
CA SER A 486 6.49 -24.63 -2.93
C SER A 486 7.41 -25.84 -2.74
N THR A 487 6.88 -26.94 -2.19
CA THR A 487 7.61 -28.21 -2.06
C THR A 487 7.89 -28.81 -3.44
N ALA A 488 6.97 -28.75 -4.40
CA ALA A 488 7.22 -29.21 -5.77
C ALA A 488 8.37 -28.44 -6.44
N ALA A 489 8.48 -27.13 -6.19
CA ALA A 489 9.54 -26.29 -6.72
C ALA A 489 10.94 -26.63 -6.15
N THR A 490 11.03 -27.20 -4.94
CA THR A 490 12.33 -27.61 -4.38
C THR A 490 13.01 -28.68 -5.24
N PHE A 491 12.25 -29.57 -5.90
CA PHE A 491 12.80 -30.69 -6.67
C PHE A 491 13.70 -30.25 -7.83
N SER A 492 13.37 -29.15 -8.52
CA SER A 492 14.21 -28.58 -9.57
C SER A 492 15.59 -28.16 -9.03
N GLY A 493 15.61 -27.55 -7.84
CA GLY A 493 16.82 -27.14 -7.16
C GLY A 493 17.59 -28.32 -6.54
N PHE A 494 16.91 -29.23 -5.86
CA PHE A 494 17.55 -30.38 -5.21
C PHE A 494 18.18 -31.30 -6.26
N ALA A 495 17.45 -31.76 -7.28
CA ALA A 495 17.98 -32.65 -8.31
C ALA A 495 19.14 -32.02 -9.11
N SER A 496 19.23 -30.69 -9.16
CA SER A 496 20.36 -29.96 -9.72
C SER A 496 21.55 -29.94 -8.76
N ASN A 497 21.34 -29.45 -7.52
CA ASN A 497 22.41 -29.00 -6.65
C ASN A 497 23.00 -30.07 -5.73
N ILE A 498 22.21 -31.10 -5.39
CA ILE A 498 22.67 -32.24 -4.57
C ILE A 498 23.82 -33.01 -5.24
N TYR A 499 24.00 -32.84 -6.54
CA TYR A 499 24.97 -33.54 -7.37
C TYR A 499 26.39 -32.96 -7.29
N PHE A 500 26.54 -31.65 -6.99
CA PHE A 500 27.83 -30.97 -7.12
C PHE A 500 28.98 -31.57 -6.29
N PRO A 501 28.82 -31.96 -5.02
CA PRO A 501 29.94 -32.48 -4.23
C PRO A 501 30.40 -33.88 -4.66
N ALA A 502 29.54 -34.64 -5.35
CA ALA A 502 29.82 -35.99 -5.80
C ALA A 502 30.47 -36.04 -7.20
N LEU A 503 30.63 -34.90 -7.89
CA LEU A 503 31.20 -34.84 -9.24
C LEU A 503 32.54 -35.58 -9.37
N PRO A 504 33.51 -35.44 -8.44
CA PRO A 504 34.78 -36.15 -8.58
C PRO A 504 34.66 -37.65 -8.25
N THR A 505 33.92 -37.99 -7.19
CA THR A 505 33.66 -39.40 -6.81
C THR A 505 33.00 -40.19 -7.93
N ILE A 506 32.11 -39.55 -8.71
CA ILE A 506 31.47 -40.14 -9.90
C ILE A 506 32.46 -40.31 -11.04
N ALA A 507 33.38 -39.37 -11.24
CA ALA A 507 34.44 -39.46 -12.24
C ALA A 507 35.35 -40.67 -11.96
N HIS A 508 35.74 -40.82 -10.69
CA HIS A 508 36.55 -41.96 -10.22
C HIS A 508 35.80 -43.30 -10.29
N ASP A 509 34.55 -43.39 -9.82
CA ASP A 509 33.76 -44.65 -9.81
C ASP A 509 33.39 -45.16 -11.20
N LEU A 510 33.29 -44.28 -12.20
CA LEU A 510 32.97 -44.65 -13.59
C LEU A 510 34.19 -44.67 -14.52
N ASP A 511 35.41 -44.46 -13.99
CA ASP A 511 36.67 -44.38 -14.74
C ASP A 511 36.60 -43.42 -15.95
N VAL A 512 36.13 -42.19 -15.69
CA VAL A 512 36.00 -41.12 -16.70
C VAL A 512 36.56 -39.80 -16.17
N SER A 513 36.93 -38.89 -17.07
CA SER A 513 37.45 -37.58 -16.66
C SER A 513 36.38 -36.67 -16.05
N VAL A 514 36.82 -35.73 -15.21
CA VAL A 514 35.93 -34.72 -14.58
C VAL A 514 35.24 -33.85 -15.65
N GLU A 515 35.89 -33.61 -16.79
CA GLU A 515 35.30 -32.93 -17.95
C GLU A 515 34.07 -33.71 -18.48
N LEU A 516 34.18 -35.03 -18.62
CA LEU A 516 33.04 -35.87 -19.01
C LEU A 516 31.91 -35.79 -17.98
N VAL A 517 32.21 -35.87 -16.67
CA VAL A 517 31.15 -35.75 -15.65
C VAL A 517 30.51 -34.36 -15.65
N ASN A 518 31.27 -33.28 -15.93
CA ASN A 518 30.72 -31.93 -16.11
C ASN A 518 29.76 -31.82 -17.32
N LEU A 519 29.91 -32.67 -18.35
CA LEU A 519 28.91 -32.76 -19.43
C LEU A 519 27.56 -33.29 -18.93
N THR A 520 27.50 -34.04 -17.82
CA THR A 520 26.22 -34.46 -17.19
C THR A 520 25.51 -33.31 -16.46
N VAL A 521 26.24 -32.27 -16.05
CA VAL A 521 25.68 -31.00 -15.57
C VAL A 521 25.22 -30.15 -16.76
N THR A 522 26.07 -30.06 -17.79
CA THR A 522 25.76 -29.35 -19.05
C THR A 522 24.46 -29.87 -19.70
N SER A 523 24.33 -31.19 -19.86
CA SER A 523 23.14 -31.82 -20.45
C SER A 523 21.90 -31.62 -19.57
N TYR A 524 22.02 -31.75 -18.25
CA TYR A 524 20.96 -31.43 -17.30
C TYR A 524 20.48 -29.97 -17.47
N LEU A 525 21.39 -29.00 -17.58
CA LEU A 525 21.07 -27.58 -17.78
C LEU A 525 20.36 -27.32 -19.12
N ILE A 526 20.76 -27.97 -20.21
CA ILE A 526 20.07 -27.84 -21.52
C ILE A 526 18.59 -28.22 -21.38
N PHE A 527 18.31 -29.38 -20.79
CA PHE A 527 16.93 -29.82 -20.57
C PHE A 527 16.20 -28.98 -19.50
N GLN A 528 16.91 -28.37 -18.54
CA GLN A 528 16.33 -27.45 -17.56
C GLN A 528 15.84 -26.15 -18.21
N GLY A 529 16.51 -25.70 -19.27
CA GLY A 529 16.06 -24.58 -20.10
C GLY A 529 14.86 -24.93 -20.99
N LEU A 530 14.90 -26.10 -21.63
CA LEU A 530 13.91 -26.52 -22.62
C LEU A 530 12.59 -27.02 -22.01
N ALA A 531 12.63 -27.85 -20.96
CA ALA A 531 11.47 -28.57 -20.45
C ALA A 531 10.30 -27.67 -19.99
N PRO A 532 10.51 -26.51 -19.34
CA PRO A 532 9.42 -25.58 -19.02
C PRO A 532 8.66 -25.07 -20.24
N SER A 533 9.30 -24.97 -21.41
CA SER A 533 8.66 -24.56 -22.67
C SER A 533 7.74 -25.65 -23.25
N LEU A 534 7.95 -26.91 -22.88
CA LEU A 534 7.07 -28.03 -23.21
C LEU A 534 5.95 -28.18 -22.17
N TRP A 535 6.30 -28.31 -20.90
CA TRP A 535 5.35 -28.64 -19.83
C TRP A 535 4.49 -27.45 -19.38
N GLY A 536 4.97 -26.21 -19.52
CA GLY A 536 4.19 -25.00 -19.24
C GLY A 536 2.91 -24.95 -20.09
N PRO A 537 3.01 -24.89 -21.44
CA PRO A 537 1.87 -24.95 -22.34
C PRO A 537 0.99 -26.20 -22.18
N VAL A 538 1.58 -27.36 -21.87
CA VAL A 538 0.80 -28.58 -21.54
C VAL A 538 -0.04 -28.37 -20.28
N SER A 539 0.49 -27.71 -19.24
CA SER A 539 -0.25 -27.41 -18.01
C SER A 539 -1.34 -26.36 -18.17
N ASP A 540 -1.18 -25.41 -19.12
CA ASP A 540 -2.19 -24.40 -19.47
C ASP A 540 -3.39 -24.98 -20.22
N VAL A 541 -3.25 -26.16 -20.84
CA VAL A 541 -4.30 -26.78 -21.69
C VAL A 541 -4.86 -28.06 -21.08
N LYS A 542 -4.01 -28.96 -20.54
CA LYS A 542 -4.44 -30.26 -19.98
C LYS A 542 -4.70 -30.23 -18.46
N GLY A 543 -4.49 -29.09 -17.81
CA GLY A 543 -4.61 -28.94 -16.36
C GLY A 543 -3.27 -28.98 -15.63
N ARG A 544 -3.18 -28.27 -14.50
CA ARG A 544 -1.95 -28.14 -13.70
C ARG A 544 -1.55 -29.47 -13.10
N ARG A 545 -2.54 -30.25 -12.66
CA ARG A 545 -2.28 -31.48 -11.92
C ARG A 545 -1.84 -32.62 -12.82
N VAL A 546 -2.45 -32.76 -14.00
CA VAL A 546 -2.02 -33.75 -14.99
C VAL A 546 -0.57 -33.49 -15.40
N ALA A 547 -0.20 -32.23 -15.63
CA ALA A 547 1.19 -31.85 -15.88
C ALA A 547 2.11 -32.24 -14.71
N TYR A 548 1.76 -31.90 -13.47
CA TYR A 548 2.55 -32.28 -12.30
C TYR A 548 2.75 -33.80 -12.19
N CYS A 549 1.67 -34.59 -12.27
CA CYS A 549 1.74 -36.05 -12.15
C CYS A 549 2.69 -36.64 -13.20
N LEU A 550 2.60 -36.21 -14.46
CA LEU A 550 3.48 -36.66 -15.53
C LEU A 550 4.93 -36.24 -15.30
N THR A 551 5.18 -34.98 -14.91
CA THR A 551 6.55 -34.51 -14.61
C THR A 551 7.20 -35.25 -13.45
N PHE A 552 6.42 -35.59 -12.41
CA PHE A 552 6.91 -36.34 -11.25
C PHE A 552 7.08 -37.84 -11.53
N LEU A 553 6.28 -38.44 -12.41
CA LEU A 553 6.51 -39.81 -12.90
C LEU A 553 7.80 -39.91 -13.73
N VAL A 554 8.04 -38.94 -14.62
CA VAL A 554 9.29 -38.84 -15.38
C VAL A 554 10.49 -38.65 -14.43
N LEU A 555 10.38 -37.77 -13.44
CA LEU A 555 11.41 -37.57 -12.42
C LEU A 555 11.68 -38.84 -11.61
N LEU A 556 10.64 -39.54 -11.16
CA LEU A 556 10.76 -40.75 -10.35
C LEU A 556 11.48 -41.87 -11.12
N GLY A 557 11.04 -42.15 -12.36
CA GLY A 557 11.67 -43.16 -13.21
C GLY A 557 13.13 -42.83 -13.53
N ALA A 558 13.43 -41.55 -13.78
CA ALA A 558 14.81 -41.11 -14.01
C ALA A 558 15.68 -41.28 -12.74
N CYS A 559 15.18 -40.92 -11.55
CA CYS A 559 15.92 -41.09 -10.29
C CYS A 559 16.20 -42.57 -9.98
N VAL A 560 15.24 -43.48 -10.20
CA VAL A 560 15.45 -44.94 -10.04
C VAL A 560 16.54 -45.43 -10.99
N GLY A 561 16.46 -45.08 -12.27
CA GLY A 561 17.48 -45.50 -13.24
C GLY A 561 18.86 -44.87 -12.98
N LEU A 562 18.93 -43.66 -12.43
CA LEU A 562 20.19 -43.01 -12.04
C LEU A 562 20.85 -43.69 -10.84
N ALA A 563 20.06 -44.19 -9.88
CA ALA A 563 20.57 -44.96 -8.75
C ALA A 563 21.21 -46.28 -9.20
N GLU A 564 20.66 -46.91 -10.25
CA GLU A 564 21.16 -48.14 -10.87
C GLU A 564 22.15 -47.90 -12.03
N ALA A 565 22.61 -46.66 -12.26
CA ALA A 565 23.50 -46.35 -13.38
C ALA A 565 24.89 -46.98 -13.18
N ARG A 566 25.31 -47.80 -14.15
CA ARG A 566 26.60 -48.52 -14.17
C ARG A 566 27.59 -48.02 -15.23
N ASN A 567 27.18 -47.09 -16.09
CA ASN A 567 28.03 -46.52 -17.13
C ASN A 567 27.66 -45.06 -17.39
N TYR A 568 28.63 -44.33 -17.93
CA TYR A 568 28.52 -42.90 -18.22
C TYR A 568 27.38 -42.54 -19.21
N ALA A 569 27.14 -43.37 -20.22
CA ALA A 569 26.10 -43.12 -21.22
C ALA A 569 24.67 -43.19 -20.62
N THR A 570 24.44 -44.13 -19.71
CA THR A 570 23.20 -44.22 -18.93
C THR A 570 23.04 -43.02 -18.00
N LEU A 571 24.12 -42.61 -17.31
CA LEU A 571 24.13 -41.44 -16.43
C LEU A 571 23.72 -40.16 -17.18
N ILE A 572 24.34 -39.86 -18.33
CA ILE A 572 24.04 -38.62 -19.06
C ILE A 572 22.61 -38.59 -19.64
N VAL A 573 22.13 -39.71 -20.20
CA VAL A 573 20.76 -39.79 -20.76
C VAL A 573 19.71 -39.65 -19.67
N LEU A 574 19.89 -40.31 -18.53
CA LEU A 574 18.93 -40.22 -17.44
C LEU A 574 19.00 -38.87 -16.69
N ARG A 575 20.14 -38.17 -16.68
CA ARG A 575 20.22 -36.78 -16.20
C ARG A 575 19.38 -35.82 -17.06
N CYS A 576 19.34 -36.00 -18.38
CA CYS A 576 18.43 -35.26 -19.27
C CYS A 576 16.95 -35.53 -18.92
N LEU A 577 16.60 -36.80 -18.69
CA LEU A 577 15.24 -37.21 -18.33
C LEU A 577 14.83 -36.67 -16.95
N GLN A 578 15.73 -36.74 -15.97
CA GLN A 578 15.56 -36.20 -14.62
C GLN A 578 15.28 -34.70 -14.66
N SER A 579 16.07 -33.94 -15.42
CA SER A 579 15.87 -32.50 -15.63
C SER A 579 14.53 -32.18 -16.30
N THR A 580 14.13 -33.01 -17.27
CA THR A 580 12.83 -32.86 -17.97
C THR A 580 11.63 -32.98 -17.02
N GLY A 581 11.73 -33.86 -16.03
CA GLY A 581 10.74 -33.98 -14.95
C GLY A 581 10.85 -32.87 -13.90
N SER A 582 12.05 -32.57 -13.41
CA SER A 582 12.22 -31.64 -12.28
C SER A 582 12.05 -30.16 -12.64
N ALA A 583 12.58 -29.71 -13.78
CA ALA A 583 12.68 -28.27 -14.11
C ALA A 583 11.32 -27.57 -14.22
N SER A 584 10.33 -28.30 -14.71
CA SER A 584 9.00 -27.81 -15.04
C SER A 584 8.15 -27.48 -13.81
N THR A 585 8.50 -28.02 -12.63
CA THR A 585 7.75 -27.80 -11.39
C THR A 585 7.68 -26.33 -10.99
N ILE A 586 8.71 -25.55 -11.36
CA ILE A 586 8.78 -24.09 -11.17
C ILE A 586 7.72 -23.37 -12.00
N ALA A 587 7.64 -23.68 -13.30
CA ALA A 587 6.71 -23.02 -14.21
C ALA A 587 5.25 -23.42 -13.93
N ILE A 588 5.00 -24.71 -13.66
CA ILE A 588 3.68 -25.21 -13.29
C ILE A 588 3.24 -24.61 -11.95
N GLY A 589 4.15 -24.52 -10.96
CA GLY A 589 3.87 -23.95 -9.64
C GLY A 589 3.52 -22.48 -9.69
N ALA A 590 4.25 -21.68 -10.47
CA ALA A 590 3.90 -20.29 -10.71
C ALA A 590 2.50 -20.16 -11.37
N GLY A 591 2.15 -21.08 -12.27
CA GLY A 591 0.80 -21.22 -12.83
C GLY A 591 -0.27 -21.51 -11.76
N VAL A 592 -0.04 -22.49 -10.89
CA VAL A 592 -0.96 -22.84 -9.79
C VAL A 592 -1.19 -21.67 -8.84
N ILE A 593 -0.13 -20.98 -8.39
CA ILE A 593 -0.27 -19.76 -7.57
C ILE A 593 -1.05 -18.70 -8.35
N GLY A 594 -0.78 -18.52 -9.64
CA GLY A 594 -1.51 -17.62 -10.52
C GLY A 594 -3.01 -17.92 -10.61
N ASP A 595 -3.38 -19.21 -10.64
CA ASP A 595 -4.75 -19.71 -10.73
C ASP A 595 -5.53 -19.64 -9.41
N ILE A 596 -4.89 -19.86 -8.24
CA ILE A 596 -5.61 -19.82 -6.96
C ILE A 596 -5.71 -18.42 -6.33
N THR A 597 -4.81 -17.48 -6.70
CA THR A 597 -4.72 -16.16 -6.07
C THR A 597 -5.50 -15.05 -6.78
N THR A 598 -5.84 -13.99 -6.04
CA THR A 598 -6.24 -12.69 -6.61
C THR A 598 -4.99 -11.87 -6.97
N ARG A 599 -5.13 -10.79 -7.77
CA ARG A 599 -4.01 -9.89 -8.08
C ARG A 599 -3.39 -9.24 -6.83
N ALA A 600 -4.17 -9.00 -5.79
CA ALA A 600 -3.71 -8.38 -4.54
C ALA A 600 -2.91 -9.37 -3.67
N ASP A 601 -3.41 -10.59 -3.48
CA ASP A 601 -2.78 -11.57 -2.59
C ASP A 601 -1.58 -12.30 -3.21
N ARG A 602 -1.45 -12.24 -4.55
CA ARG A 602 -0.45 -12.99 -5.33
C ARG A 602 0.99 -12.78 -4.84
N GLY A 603 1.36 -11.56 -4.44
CA GLY A 603 2.71 -11.22 -4.00
C GLY A 603 3.15 -12.05 -2.78
N SER A 604 2.32 -12.16 -1.75
CA SER A 604 2.61 -12.91 -0.53
C SER A 604 2.74 -14.41 -0.79
N TYR A 605 1.83 -14.98 -1.58
CA TYR A 605 1.87 -16.40 -1.93
C TYR A 605 3.05 -16.74 -2.86
N MET A 606 3.41 -15.85 -3.78
CA MET A 606 4.66 -15.99 -4.55
C MET A 606 5.90 -15.88 -3.67
N GLY A 607 5.89 -15.07 -2.60
CA GLY A 607 6.98 -15.03 -1.62
C GLY A 607 7.23 -16.39 -0.95
N ILE A 608 6.16 -17.09 -0.55
CA ILE A 608 6.24 -18.44 0.03
C ILE A 608 6.75 -19.46 -1.02
N PHE A 609 6.26 -19.35 -2.26
CA PHE A 609 6.72 -20.18 -3.38
C PHE A 609 8.22 -19.99 -3.68
N GLN A 610 8.70 -18.73 -3.70
CA GLN A 610 10.10 -18.39 -3.91
C GLN A 610 11.00 -18.83 -2.75
N ALA A 611 10.50 -18.90 -1.51
CA ALA A 611 11.26 -19.48 -0.40
C ALA A 611 11.60 -20.97 -0.66
N GLY A 612 10.65 -21.74 -1.22
CA GLY A 612 10.88 -23.13 -1.62
C GLY A 612 11.93 -23.30 -2.74
N LEU A 613 12.09 -22.29 -3.61
CA LEU A 613 13.10 -22.31 -4.68
C LEU A 613 14.54 -22.08 -4.19
N LEU A 614 14.72 -21.40 -3.05
CA LEU A 614 16.03 -21.01 -2.54
C LEU A 614 16.63 -22.01 -1.54
N VAL A 615 15.79 -22.71 -0.75
CA VAL A 615 16.26 -23.74 0.20
C VAL A 615 17.23 -24.77 -0.42
N PRO A 616 17.02 -25.29 -1.65
CA PRO A 616 17.91 -26.29 -2.24
C PRO A 616 19.29 -25.78 -2.67
N THR A 617 19.55 -24.47 -2.76
CA THR A 617 20.89 -23.96 -3.10
C THR A 617 21.84 -24.06 -1.90
N ALA A 618 21.34 -23.88 -0.68
CA ALA A 618 22.09 -24.08 0.55
C ALA A 618 22.11 -25.55 0.99
N ILE A 619 20.94 -26.21 1.02
CA ILE A 619 20.81 -27.53 1.65
C ILE A 619 21.15 -28.68 0.70
N GLY A 620 20.94 -28.51 -0.61
CA GLY A 620 21.16 -29.57 -1.61
C GLY A 620 22.57 -30.15 -1.55
N PRO A 621 23.63 -29.35 -1.73
CA PRO A 621 25.01 -29.84 -1.67
C PRO A 621 25.38 -30.43 -0.29
N VAL A 622 24.83 -29.93 0.83
CA VAL A 622 25.12 -30.49 2.15
C VAL A 622 24.60 -31.93 2.25
N ILE A 623 23.36 -32.19 1.84
CA ILE A 623 22.81 -33.55 1.78
C ILE A 623 23.61 -34.40 0.78
N GLY A 624 23.96 -33.83 -0.38
CA GLY A 624 24.72 -34.51 -1.43
C GLY A 624 26.08 -35.01 -0.96
N GLY A 625 26.88 -34.13 -0.36
CA GLY A 625 28.20 -34.46 0.17
C GLY A 625 28.16 -35.42 1.36
N ALA A 626 27.12 -35.33 2.20
CA ALA A 626 26.90 -36.27 3.30
C ALA A 626 26.53 -37.67 2.79
N LEU A 627 25.63 -37.77 1.80
CA LEU A 627 25.24 -39.06 1.21
C LEU A 627 26.40 -39.68 0.41
N ALA A 628 27.07 -38.90 -0.45
CA ALA A 628 28.19 -39.38 -1.25
C ALA A 628 29.34 -39.92 -0.40
N GLY A 629 29.77 -39.15 0.62
CA GLY A 629 30.88 -39.53 1.49
C GLY A 629 30.60 -40.63 2.52
N SER A 630 29.34 -41.07 2.67
CA SER A 630 28.98 -42.12 3.66
C SER A 630 28.34 -43.37 3.05
N LEU A 631 27.49 -43.22 2.03
CA LEU A 631 26.73 -44.30 1.39
C LEU A 631 27.02 -44.42 -0.12
N GLY A 632 27.99 -43.65 -0.62
CA GLY A 632 28.33 -43.57 -2.05
C GLY A 632 27.37 -42.67 -2.84
N TRP A 633 27.84 -42.18 -4.00
CA TRP A 633 27.10 -41.20 -4.81
C TRP A 633 25.71 -41.70 -5.28
N ARG A 634 25.52 -43.02 -5.45
CA ARG A 634 24.23 -43.61 -5.83
C ARG A 634 23.13 -43.36 -4.78
N ALA A 635 23.49 -43.20 -3.50
CA ALA A 635 22.55 -42.89 -2.43
C ALA A 635 21.83 -41.53 -2.62
N ILE A 636 22.44 -40.59 -3.34
CA ILE A 636 21.81 -39.32 -3.75
C ILE A 636 20.54 -39.58 -4.58
N PHE A 637 20.62 -40.51 -5.52
CA PHE A 637 19.51 -40.82 -6.42
C PHE A 637 18.44 -41.68 -5.74
N TRP A 638 18.81 -42.55 -4.80
CA TRP A 638 17.86 -43.21 -3.90
C TRP A 638 17.13 -42.23 -2.98
N PHE A 639 17.83 -41.26 -2.39
CA PHE A 639 17.21 -40.19 -1.60
C PHE A 639 16.21 -39.37 -2.43
N LEU A 640 16.60 -38.94 -3.65
CA LEU A 640 15.69 -38.26 -4.57
C LEU A 640 14.51 -39.14 -4.99
N THR A 641 14.70 -40.45 -5.16
CA THR A 641 13.64 -41.41 -5.47
C THR A 641 12.61 -41.48 -4.34
N ILE A 642 13.07 -41.65 -3.09
CA ILE A 642 12.19 -41.68 -1.90
C ILE A 642 11.45 -40.35 -1.75
N TYR A 643 12.17 -39.22 -1.84
CA TYR A 643 11.58 -37.90 -1.73
C TYR A 643 10.52 -37.64 -2.82
N THR A 644 10.82 -38.02 -4.06
CA THR A 644 9.90 -37.90 -5.20
C THR A 644 8.69 -38.82 -5.05
N GLY A 645 8.88 -40.06 -4.63
CA GLY A 645 7.81 -41.04 -4.45
C GLY A 645 6.84 -40.62 -3.34
N VAL A 646 7.36 -40.25 -2.16
CA VAL A 646 6.55 -39.75 -1.05
C VAL A 646 5.79 -38.47 -1.45
N PHE A 647 6.46 -37.52 -2.11
CA PHE A 647 5.81 -36.30 -2.56
C PHE A 647 4.76 -36.55 -3.66
N LEU A 648 5.00 -37.48 -4.58
CA LEU A 648 4.03 -37.87 -5.61
C LEU A 648 2.76 -38.48 -4.97
N LEU A 649 2.90 -39.29 -3.92
CA LEU A 649 1.74 -39.80 -3.16
C LEU A 649 0.95 -38.66 -2.52
N PHE A 650 1.62 -37.70 -1.86
CA PHE A 650 0.95 -36.51 -1.32
C PHE A 650 0.28 -35.65 -2.40
N LEU A 651 0.92 -35.48 -3.57
CA LEU A 651 0.37 -34.72 -4.69
C LEU A 651 -0.85 -35.42 -5.30
N LEU A 652 -0.82 -36.74 -5.45
CA LEU A 652 -1.95 -37.53 -5.92
C LEU A 652 -3.13 -37.48 -4.93
N ALA A 653 -2.86 -37.52 -3.63
CA ALA A 653 -3.88 -37.52 -2.58
C ALA A 653 -4.48 -36.14 -2.27
N LEU A 654 -3.68 -35.07 -2.28
CA LEU A 654 -4.05 -33.76 -1.71
C LEU A 654 -4.24 -32.64 -2.72
N LEU A 655 -3.53 -32.64 -3.86
CA LEU A 655 -3.63 -31.57 -4.85
C LEU A 655 -4.90 -31.79 -5.71
N PRO A 656 -5.89 -30.89 -5.72
CA PRO A 656 -6.96 -30.91 -6.72
C PRO A 656 -6.47 -30.33 -8.05
N GLU A 657 -7.26 -30.46 -9.12
CA GLU A 657 -7.04 -29.62 -10.30
C GLU A 657 -7.36 -28.15 -9.96
N THR A 658 -6.53 -27.21 -10.41
CA THR A 658 -6.63 -25.78 -10.07
C THR A 658 -6.85 -24.88 -11.28
N LEU A 659 -6.72 -25.41 -12.51
CA LEU A 659 -6.86 -24.60 -13.73
C LEU A 659 -8.29 -24.09 -13.91
N ARG A 660 -8.49 -22.78 -13.81
CA ARG A 660 -9.83 -22.15 -13.82
C ARG A 660 -10.67 -22.46 -15.06
N SER A 661 -10.06 -22.68 -16.22
CA SER A 661 -10.77 -23.05 -17.45
C SER A 661 -11.32 -24.48 -17.46
N ILE A 662 -10.88 -25.35 -16.55
CA ILE A 662 -11.34 -26.74 -16.43
C ILE A 662 -12.32 -26.91 -15.26
N VAL A 663 -12.05 -26.28 -14.10
CA VAL A 663 -12.82 -26.51 -12.86
C VAL A 663 -13.56 -25.28 -12.33
N GLY A 664 -13.42 -24.11 -12.97
CA GLY A 664 -13.84 -22.83 -12.39
C GLY A 664 -13.09 -22.57 -11.08
N ASN A 665 -13.83 -22.34 -9.99
CA ASN A 665 -13.27 -22.27 -8.63
C ASN A 665 -13.40 -23.61 -7.86
N GLY A 666 -13.42 -24.72 -8.60
CA GLY A 666 -13.57 -26.08 -8.07
C GLY A 666 -15.00 -26.63 -8.14
N GLY A 667 -15.98 -25.84 -8.58
CA GLY A 667 -17.39 -26.24 -8.68
C GLY A 667 -17.73 -27.16 -9.86
N GLN A 668 -16.86 -27.23 -10.88
CA GLN A 668 -17.06 -28.12 -12.04
C GLN A 668 -16.19 -29.38 -11.91
N ILE A 669 -16.78 -30.54 -12.19
CA ILE A 669 -16.07 -31.83 -12.16
C ILE A 669 -15.41 -32.05 -13.54
N PRO A 670 -14.08 -32.20 -13.63
CA PRO A 670 -13.38 -32.41 -14.89
C PRO A 670 -13.72 -33.78 -15.49
N SER A 671 -13.66 -33.91 -16.82
CA SER A 671 -13.92 -35.18 -17.50
C SER A 671 -12.87 -36.26 -17.22
N ASN A 672 -11.59 -35.86 -17.14
CA ASN A 672 -10.44 -36.75 -16.94
C ASN A 672 -10.41 -37.35 -15.51
N PRO A 673 -10.35 -38.69 -15.33
CA PRO A 673 -10.34 -39.33 -14.01
C PRO A 673 -9.19 -38.87 -13.11
N ILE A 674 -7.99 -38.61 -13.68
CA ILE A 674 -6.83 -38.11 -12.92
C ILE A 674 -7.13 -36.73 -12.31
N ALA A 675 -7.97 -35.91 -12.95
CA ALA A 675 -8.35 -34.60 -12.43
C ALA A 675 -9.53 -34.66 -11.43
N LYS A 676 -10.36 -35.72 -11.44
CA LYS A 676 -11.58 -35.86 -10.61
C LYS A 676 -11.32 -36.08 -9.13
N PHE A 677 -10.51 -37.08 -8.78
CA PHE A 677 -10.12 -37.36 -7.38
C PHE A 677 -8.82 -36.61 -7.09
N PRO A 678 -8.65 -35.78 -6.03
CA PRO A 678 -9.49 -35.68 -4.83
C PRO A 678 -10.54 -34.55 -4.87
N LEU A 679 -10.72 -33.82 -5.99
CA LEU A 679 -11.70 -32.72 -6.06
C LEU A 679 -13.11 -33.17 -5.65
N THR A 680 -13.53 -34.36 -6.06
CA THR A 680 -14.79 -35.00 -5.64
C THR A 680 -14.88 -35.29 -4.14
N LEU A 681 -13.77 -35.60 -3.46
CA LEU A 681 -13.74 -35.73 -2.00
C LEU A 681 -13.90 -34.37 -1.33
N TYR A 682 -13.13 -33.36 -1.75
CA TYR A 682 -13.24 -32.00 -1.20
C TYR A 682 -14.66 -31.44 -1.36
N GLN A 683 -15.30 -31.63 -2.52
CA GLN A 683 -16.71 -31.28 -2.74
C GLN A 683 -17.66 -32.01 -1.76
N LYS A 684 -17.46 -33.32 -1.55
CA LYS A 684 -18.29 -34.14 -0.64
C LYS A 684 -18.16 -33.73 0.83
N PHE A 685 -16.96 -33.40 1.30
CA PHE A 685 -16.73 -33.04 2.70
C PHE A 685 -17.28 -31.67 3.09
N ILE A 686 -17.46 -30.74 2.14
CA ILE A 686 -17.73 -29.32 2.45
C ILE A 686 -19.23 -28.97 2.34
N LYS A 687 -20.10 -29.89 1.88
CA LYS A 687 -21.57 -29.72 1.80
C LYS A 687 -22.01 -28.38 1.17
N VAL A 688 -21.34 -27.94 0.11
CA VAL A 688 -21.76 -26.73 -0.62
C VAL A 688 -23.02 -27.06 -1.44
N GLU A 689 -24.15 -26.40 -1.17
CA GLU A 689 -25.23 -26.35 -2.15
C GLU A 689 -24.74 -25.56 -3.37
N VAL A 690 -24.37 -26.27 -4.44
CA VAL A 690 -23.97 -25.66 -5.72
C VAL A 690 -25.22 -25.20 -6.48
N LYS A 691 -25.96 -24.25 -5.89
CA LYS A 691 -27.07 -23.53 -6.55
C LYS A 691 -26.54 -22.21 -7.10
N ALA A 692 -26.67 -22.04 -8.42
CA ALA A 692 -26.42 -20.80 -9.17
C ALA A 692 -25.00 -20.21 -9.12
N ALA A 693 -24.05 -20.86 -9.82
CA ALA A 693 -22.81 -20.22 -10.29
C ALA A 693 -22.42 -20.66 -11.72
N ILE A 694 -23.41 -20.78 -12.61
CA ILE A 694 -23.20 -21.09 -14.03
C ILE A 694 -23.32 -19.79 -14.84
N ILE A 695 -22.22 -19.05 -14.93
CA ILE A 695 -21.90 -18.29 -16.13
C ILE A 695 -20.59 -18.89 -16.66
N PRO A 696 -20.62 -19.68 -17.73
CA PRO A 696 -19.39 -20.14 -18.36
C PRO A 696 -18.71 -18.92 -18.98
N VAL A 697 -17.69 -18.38 -18.32
CA VAL A 697 -16.73 -17.50 -18.98
C VAL A 697 -16.01 -18.38 -20.01
N ALA A 698 -16.51 -18.37 -21.24
CA ALA A 698 -15.96 -19.10 -22.37
C ALA A 698 -14.59 -18.51 -22.75
N VAL A 699 -13.56 -18.85 -21.98
CA VAL A 699 -12.18 -18.54 -22.32
C VAL A 699 -11.85 -19.36 -23.57
N SER A 700 -11.64 -18.66 -24.69
CA SER A 700 -11.22 -19.25 -25.95
C SER A 700 -10.08 -20.27 -25.74
N PRO A 701 -10.16 -21.48 -26.33
CA PRO A 701 -9.18 -22.53 -26.11
C PRO A 701 -7.79 -22.06 -26.56
N LYS A 702 -6.92 -21.80 -25.58
CA LYS A 702 -5.53 -21.40 -25.85
C LYS A 702 -4.82 -22.53 -26.58
N LYS A 703 -4.25 -22.22 -27.74
CA LYS A 703 -3.36 -23.14 -28.47
C LYS A 703 -2.04 -23.27 -27.71
N ILE A 704 -1.41 -24.45 -27.79
CA ILE A 704 -0.11 -24.73 -27.20
C ILE A 704 0.97 -23.97 -28.00
N ASP A 705 1.41 -22.81 -27.51
CA ASP A 705 2.49 -22.02 -28.12
C ASP A 705 3.85 -22.34 -27.47
N VAL A 706 4.52 -23.36 -28.00
CA VAL A 706 5.88 -23.78 -27.56
C VAL A 706 6.95 -22.79 -28.03
N LEU A 707 6.71 -22.00 -29.09
CA LEU A 707 7.70 -21.08 -29.68
C LEU A 707 7.61 -19.64 -29.13
N GLY A 708 6.57 -19.32 -28.36
CA GLY A 708 6.41 -18.03 -27.68
C GLY A 708 7.67 -17.53 -26.95
N PRO A 709 8.37 -18.36 -26.16
CA PRO A 709 9.64 -17.98 -25.51
C PRO A 709 10.77 -17.64 -26.50
N LEU A 710 10.91 -18.39 -27.59
CA LEU A 710 11.93 -18.11 -28.61
C LEU A 710 11.68 -16.77 -29.33
N ARG A 711 10.42 -16.40 -29.54
CA ARG A 711 10.05 -15.11 -30.13
C ARG A 711 10.37 -13.93 -29.20
N ILE A 712 10.21 -14.08 -27.88
CA ILE A 712 10.58 -13.01 -26.93
C ILE A 712 12.11 -12.93 -26.79
N LEU A 713 12.82 -14.06 -26.82
CA LEU A 713 14.28 -14.10 -26.79
C LEU A 713 14.93 -13.31 -27.95
N THR A 714 14.27 -13.27 -29.11
CA THR A 714 14.72 -12.50 -30.30
C THR A 714 14.21 -11.04 -30.33
N SER A 715 13.48 -10.57 -29.31
CA SER A 715 12.98 -9.19 -29.26
C SER A 715 14.12 -8.19 -29.02
N LYS A 716 14.20 -7.15 -29.87
CA LYS A 716 15.24 -6.10 -29.82
C LYS A 716 15.38 -5.43 -28.45
N PHE A 717 14.27 -5.21 -27.74
CA PHE A 717 14.28 -4.53 -26.43
C PHE A 717 14.42 -5.46 -25.22
N ALA A 718 14.27 -6.78 -25.40
CA ALA A 718 14.39 -7.77 -24.33
C ALA A 718 15.71 -8.55 -24.38
N ALA A 719 16.17 -8.89 -25.60
CA ALA A 719 17.36 -9.70 -25.83
C ALA A 719 18.62 -9.16 -25.12
N PRO A 720 18.94 -7.85 -25.12
CA PRO A 720 20.16 -7.36 -24.46
C PRO A 720 20.15 -7.62 -22.95
N THR A 721 19.02 -7.43 -22.27
CA THR A 721 18.88 -7.74 -20.84
C THR A 721 18.84 -9.23 -20.54
N ILE A 722 18.26 -10.04 -21.43
CA ILE A 722 18.25 -11.50 -21.29
C ILE A 722 19.67 -12.07 -21.45
N ILE A 723 20.41 -11.65 -22.47
CA ILE A 723 21.79 -12.07 -22.73
C ILE A 723 22.70 -11.66 -21.57
N PHE A 724 22.57 -10.43 -21.05
CA PHE A 724 23.32 -9.97 -19.90
C PHE A 724 23.13 -10.87 -18.66
N LEU A 725 21.88 -11.22 -18.32
CA LEU A 725 21.63 -12.15 -17.22
C LEU A 725 22.18 -13.54 -17.53
N ALA A 726 21.99 -14.03 -18.76
CA ALA A 726 22.44 -15.36 -19.16
C ALA A 726 23.96 -15.52 -18.99
N VAL A 727 24.75 -14.49 -19.33
CA VAL A 727 26.21 -14.45 -19.08
C VAL A 727 26.54 -14.44 -17.58
N HIS A 728 25.89 -13.60 -16.78
CA HIS A 728 26.17 -13.52 -15.34
C HIS A 728 25.78 -14.80 -14.59
N TYR A 729 24.66 -15.41 -14.99
CA TYR A 729 24.22 -16.70 -14.47
C TYR A 729 25.16 -17.83 -14.91
N ALA A 730 25.67 -17.81 -16.15
CA ALA A 730 26.63 -18.81 -16.63
C ALA A 730 27.94 -18.78 -15.85
N VAL A 731 28.53 -17.61 -15.61
CA VAL A 731 29.76 -17.49 -14.82
C VAL A 731 29.56 -17.92 -13.36
N TRP A 732 28.38 -17.65 -12.77
CA TRP A 732 28.03 -18.18 -11.45
C TRP A 732 27.91 -19.72 -11.45
N GLN A 733 27.30 -20.29 -12.49
CA GLN A 733 27.19 -21.75 -12.62
C GLN A 733 28.57 -22.41 -12.85
N MET A 734 29.46 -21.74 -13.58
CA MET A 734 30.85 -22.17 -13.81
C MET A 734 31.65 -22.19 -12.49
N SER A 735 31.52 -21.16 -11.64
CA SER A 735 32.21 -21.15 -10.35
C SER A 735 31.66 -22.22 -9.40
N ILE A 736 30.32 -22.39 -9.30
CA ILE A 736 29.69 -23.49 -8.55
C ILE A 736 30.19 -24.86 -9.00
N THR A 737 30.29 -25.10 -10.31
CA THR A 737 30.65 -26.43 -10.83
C THR A 737 32.13 -26.73 -10.65
N ALA A 738 33.01 -25.75 -10.90
CA ALA A 738 34.45 -25.90 -10.70
C ALA A 738 34.83 -26.01 -9.20
N MET A 739 34.06 -25.40 -8.30
CA MET A 739 34.32 -25.34 -6.86
C MET A 739 34.55 -26.72 -6.22
N SER A 740 33.75 -27.73 -6.56
CA SER A 740 33.93 -29.09 -6.01
C SER A 740 35.30 -29.67 -6.37
N SER A 741 35.62 -29.72 -7.67
CA SER A 741 36.87 -30.30 -8.18
C SER A 741 38.09 -29.48 -7.79
N LEU A 742 37.95 -28.16 -7.65
CA LEU A 742 39.02 -27.28 -7.17
C LEU A 742 39.30 -27.47 -5.68
N PHE A 743 38.27 -27.64 -4.84
CA PHE A 743 38.45 -27.83 -3.40
C PHE A 743 38.96 -29.23 -3.04
N GLU A 744 38.56 -30.26 -3.79
CA GLU A 744 39.21 -31.57 -3.74
C GLU A 744 40.69 -31.46 -4.16
N SER A 745 40.97 -31.06 -5.41
CA SER A 745 42.33 -31.13 -5.98
C SER A 745 43.34 -30.13 -5.41
N ARG A 746 42.91 -28.99 -4.86
CA ARG A 746 43.80 -27.94 -4.31
C ARG A 746 43.87 -27.91 -2.79
N TYR A 747 42.81 -28.36 -2.10
CA TYR A 747 42.72 -28.31 -0.64
C TYR A 747 42.50 -29.68 0.02
N GLY A 748 42.37 -30.76 -0.75
CA GLY A 748 42.24 -32.13 -0.24
C GLY A 748 40.93 -32.40 0.50
N LEU A 749 39.86 -31.65 0.19
CA LEU A 749 38.59 -31.79 0.91
C LEU A 749 37.80 -33.03 0.45
N GLY A 750 37.22 -33.77 1.40
CA GLY A 750 36.27 -34.85 1.13
C GLY A 750 34.86 -34.34 0.78
N GLU A 751 33.99 -35.21 0.27
CA GLU A 751 32.67 -34.84 -0.29
C GLU A 751 31.78 -34.11 0.71
N THR A 752 31.76 -34.55 1.98
CA THR A 752 30.98 -33.89 3.04
C THR A 752 31.52 -32.49 3.35
N GLN A 753 32.84 -32.30 3.35
CA GLN A 753 33.45 -30.98 3.56
C GLN A 753 33.14 -30.06 2.37
N ILE A 754 33.28 -30.54 1.14
CA ILE A 754 32.87 -29.83 -0.08
C ILE A 754 31.40 -29.43 0.00
N GLY A 755 30.50 -30.36 0.37
CA GLY A 755 29.07 -30.09 0.56
C GLY A 755 28.78 -28.94 1.54
N LEU A 756 29.51 -28.87 2.66
CA LEU A 756 29.39 -27.79 3.64
C LEU A 756 29.83 -26.42 3.08
N THR A 757 30.83 -26.36 2.19
CA THR A 757 31.31 -25.08 1.64
C THR A 757 30.27 -24.34 0.81
N PHE A 758 29.32 -25.05 0.18
CA PHE A 758 28.22 -24.46 -0.58
C PHE A 758 27.18 -23.71 0.27
N ILE A 759 27.15 -23.91 1.60
CA ILE A 759 26.26 -23.16 2.50
C ILE A 759 26.47 -21.65 2.32
N ALA A 760 27.72 -21.20 2.14
CA ALA A 760 28.04 -19.80 1.90
C ALA A 760 27.33 -19.25 0.66
N ASN A 761 27.42 -19.94 -0.49
CA ASN A 761 26.73 -19.53 -1.71
C ASN A 761 25.20 -19.54 -1.58
N GLY A 762 24.65 -20.58 -0.95
CA GLY A 762 23.21 -20.70 -0.73
C GLY A 762 22.64 -19.62 0.20
N VAL A 763 23.29 -19.36 1.34
CA VAL A 763 22.89 -18.29 2.27
C VAL A 763 23.04 -16.91 1.61
N GLY A 764 24.11 -16.67 0.85
CA GLY A 764 24.27 -15.45 0.06
C GLY A 764 23.12 -15.24 -0.94
N SER A 765 22.72 -16.30 -1.64
CA SER A 765 21.57 -16.31 -2.56
C SER A 765 20.23 -15.99 -1.87
N MET A 766 20.02 -16.53 -0.67
CA MET A 766 18.83 -16.26 0.16
C MET A 766 18.79 -14.81 0.65
N VAL A 767 19.91 -14.32 1.22
CA VAL A 767 20.06 -12.92 1.65
C VAL A 767 19.83 -11.98 0.47
N GLY A 768 20.37 -12.30 -0.71
CA GLY A 768 20.21 -11.51 -1.92
C GLY A 768 18.77 -11.31 -2.35
N THR A 769 17.94 -12.37 -2.32
CA THR A 769 16.52 -12.26 -2.67
C THR A 769 15.78 -11.32 -1.71
N LEU A 770 16.00 -11.47 -0.39
CA LEU A 770 15.31 -10.71 0.65
C LEU A 770 15.75 -9.23 0.70
N VAL A 771 17.04 -8.97 0.51
CA VAL A 771 17.64 -7.63 0.57
C VAL A 771 17.33 -6.88 -0.73
N SER A 772 17.54 -7.48 -1.89
CA SER A 772 17.39 -6.78 -3.16
C SER A 772 15.96 -6.40 -3.50
N GLY A 773 14.95 -7.18 -3.07
CA GLY A 773 13.55 -6.74 -3.17
C GLY A 773 13.30 -5.40 -2.46
N LYS A 774 13.75 -5.28 -1.20
CA LYS A 774 13.62 -4.03 -0.43
C LYS A 774 14.41 -2.88 -1.04
N ILE A 775 15.62 -3.14 -1.54
CA ILE A 775 16.44 -2.12 -2.22
C ILE A 775 15.72 -1.63 -3.49
N LEU A 776 15.21 -2.53 -4.33
CA LEU A 776 14.48 -2.19 -5.56
C LEU A 776 13.22 -1.34 -5.27
N ASP A 777 12.45 -1.67 -4.24
CA ASP A 777 11.25 -0.90 -3.85
C ASP A 777 11.58 0.50 -3.33
N ILE A 778 12.71 0.66 -2.64
CA ILE A 778 13.20 1.97 -2.20
C ILE A 778 13.72 2.77 -3.39
N ASP A 779 14.48 2.13 -4.29
CA ASP A 779 15.08 2.79 -5.46
C ASP A 779 14.01 3.27 -6.45
N TYR A 780 13.04 2.41 -6.76
CA TYR A 780 11.91 2.72 -7.62
C TYR A 780 11.08 3.89 -7.08
N ARG A 781 10.75 3.89 -5.78
CA ARG A 781 10.02 5.01 -5.15
C ARG A 781 10.79 6.32 -5.19
N ARG A 782 12.12 6.29 -5.00
CA ARG A 782 12.98 7.49 -5.15
C ARG A 782 12.96 8.02 -6.58
N VAL A 783 13.05 7.14 -7.60
CA VAL A 783 13.00 7.57 -9.00
C VAL A 783 11.62 8.09 -9.40
N LYS A 784 10.53 7.46 -8.93
CA LYS A 784 9.16 7.93 -9.15
C LYS A 784 8.93 9.31 -8.54
N ALA A 785 9.25 9.50 -7.26
CA ALA A 785 9.14 10.80 -6.60
C ALA A 785 10.01 11.89 -7.26
N ALA A 786 11.20 11.55 -7.75
CA ALA A 786 12.08 12.49 -8.46
C ALA A 786 11.61 12.82 -9.90
N PHE A 787 10.75 11.99 -10.50
CA PHE A 787 10.08 12.26 -11.77
C PHE A 787 8.84 13.14 -11.56
N GLU A 788 8.03 12.82 -10.55
CA GLU A 788 6.85 13.59 -10.13
C GLU A 788 7.21 15.01 -9.64
N ALA A 789 8.41 15.19 -9.07
CA ALA A 789 8.92 16.49 -8.64
C ALA A 789 9.52 17.37 -9.75
N GLN A 790 9.60 16.92 -11.01
CA GLN A 790 10.15 17.74 -12.10
C GLN A 790 9.06 18.63 -12.74
N PRO A 791 9.28 19.97 -12.83
CA PRO A 791 8.35 20.86 -13.53
C PRO A 791 8.24 20.49 -15.01
N THR A 792 7.03 20.28 -15.50
CA THR A 792 6.74 19.87 -16.88
C THR A 792 7.30 20.84 -17.92
N ARG A 793 8.42 20.45 -18.56
CA ARG A 793 8.95 21.08 -19.77
C ARG A 793 8.16 20.63 -21.00
N SER A 794 7.02 21.26 -21.23
CA SER A 794 6.32 21.23 -22.53
C SER A 794 5.26 22.34 -22.63
N ALA A 795 5.69 23.59 -22.39
CA ALA A 795 5.35 24.62 -23.37
C ALA A 795 6.19 24.36 -24.63
N ASP A 796 5.68 24.76 -25.80
CA ASP A 796 6.34 24.65 -27.11
C ASP A 796 6.33 23.25 -27.76
N THR A 797 5.14 22.68 -27.96
CA THR A 797 4.85 21.83 -29.14
C THR A 797 3.42 22.08 -29.63
N GLU A 798 3.16 21.78 -30.90
CA GLU A 798 2.11 22.43 -31.70
C GLU A 798 0.66 22.10 -31.32
N ALA A 799 -0.25 23.01 -31.66
CA ALA A 799 -1.67 22.92 -31.30
C ALA A 799 -2.46 22.06 -32.30
N GLY A 800 -2.82 20.83 -31.93
CA GLY A 800 -3.70 20.02 -32.78
C GLY A 800 -3.95 18.57 -32.36
N GLN A 801 -4.30 18.27 -31.10
CA GLN A 801 -4.87 16.96 -30.73
C GLN A 801 -5.69 17.01 -29.43
N ASP A 802 -6.63 16.07 -29.29
CA ASP A 802 -7.69 16.06 -28.29
C ASP A 802 -7.23 15.72 -26.85
N PRO A 803 -7.89 16.28 -25.82
CA PRO A 803 -7.54 16.08 -24.41
C PRO A 803 -8.10 14.76 -23.82
N SER A 804 -8.12 13.67 -24.58
CA SER A 804 -8.62 12.35 -24.16
C SER A 804 -7.53 11.28 -24.01
N SER A 805 -6.25 11.64 -24.19
CA SER A 805 -5.12 10.72 -24.07
C SER A 805 -4.49 10.70 -22.66
N THR A 806 -4.33 9.49 -22.13
CA THR A 806 -3.65 9.12 -20.88
C THR A 806 -2.12 9.31 -20.95
N GLY A 807 -1.66 10.51 -21.32
CA GLY A 807 -0.27 10.76 -21.74
C GLY A 807 0.79 11.00 -20.64
N SER A 808 0.40 11.17 -19.37
CA SER A 808 1.35 11.46 -18.28
C SER A 808 2.10 10.22 -17.77
N GLU A 809 1.47 9.04 -17.77
CA GLU A 809 2.13 7.78 -17.39
C GLU A 809 2.98 7.17 -18.50
N GLU A 810 2.64 7.40 -19.79
CA GLU A 810 3.35 6.80 -20.94
C GLU A 810 4.84 7.20 -21.05
N ASN A 811 5.27 8.29 -20.39
CA ASN A 811 6.63 8.82 -20.46
C ASN A 811 7.51 8.54 -19.22
N PHE A 812 7.07 7.74 -18.25
CA PHE A 812 7.94 7.36 -17.13
C PHE A 812 9.11 6.49 -17.64
N PRO A 813 10.39 6.83 -17.35
CA PRO A 813 11.56 6.11 -17.87
C PRO A 813 11.81 4.81 -17.08
N LEU A 814 10.89 3.85 -17.23
CA LEU A 814 10.86 2.54 -16.56
C LEU A 814 12.20 1.79 -16.68
N GLU A 815 12.80 1.81 -17.87
CA GLU A 815 14.07 1.17 -18.17
C GLU A 815 15.20 1.76 -17.32
N LYS A 816 15.19 3.08 -17.11
CA LYS A 816 16.15 3.76 -16.22
C LYS A 816 15.88 3.47 -14.75
N ALA A 817 14.61 3.42 -14.36
CA ALA A 817 14.20 3.19 -12.97
C ALA A 817 14.53 1.77 -12.49
N ARG A 818 14.39 0.75 -13.36
CA ARG A 818 14.66 -0.65 -13.00
C ARG A 818 16.13 -1.05 -13.16
N LEU A 819 16.82 -0.61 -14.22
CA LEU A 819 18.19 -1.08 -14.50
C LEU A 819 19.29 -0.33 -13.73
N ARG A 820 18.97 0.74 -12.99
CA ARG A 820 19.96 1.61 -12.31
C ARG A 820 20.96 0.88 -11.41
N LEU A 821 20.52 -0.16 -10.70
CA LEU A 821 21.35 -0.89 -9.73
C LEU A 821 22.15 -2.04 -10.36
N VAL A 822 21.85 -2.41 -11.62
CA VAL A 822 22.48 -3.55 -12.31
C VAL A 822 24.00 -3.43 -12.41
N PRO A 823 24.60 -2.26 -12.76
CA PRO A 823 26.05 -2.12 -12.80
C PRO A 823 26.72 -2.35 -11.44
N ILE A 824 26.08 -1.93 -10.34
CA ILE A 824 26.63 -2.08 -8.98
C ILE A 824 26.70 -3.57 -8.62
N PHE A 825 25.61 -4.32 -8.79
CA PHE A 825 25.62 -5.76 -8.49
C PHE A 825 26.56 -6.54 -9.43
N SER A 826 26.67 -6.14 -10.70
CA SER A 826 27.60 -6.75 -11.66
C SER A 826 29.06 -6.55 -11.26
N VAL A 827 29.47 -5.33 -10.88
CA VAL A 827 30.85 -5.06 -10.40
C VAL A 827 31.17 -5.87 -9.14
N VAL A 828 30.21 -5.98 -8.21
CA VAL A 828 30.36 -6.84 -7.01
C VAL A 828 30.54 -8.31 -7.37
N GLN A 829 29.78 -8.82 -8.37
CA GLN A 829 29.94 -10.20 -8.84
C GLN A 829 31.30 -10.42 -9.52
N CYS A 830 31.74 -9.51 -10.39
CA CYS A 830 33.04 -9.59 -11.06
C CYS A 830 34.18 -9.62 -10.03
N ALA A 831 34.13 -8.76 -9.00
CA ALA A 831 35.11 -8.73 -7.93
C ALA A 831 35.13 -10.04 -7.12
N SER A 832 33.96 -10.64 -6.82
CA SER A 832 33.90 -11.91 -6.10
C SER A 832 34.40 -13.10 -6.91
N ILE A 833 34.16 -13.12 -8.23
CA ILE A 833 34.68 -14.13 -9.16
C ILE A 833 36.22 -14.03 -9.30
N LEU A 834 36.77 -12.82 -9.41
CA LEU A 834 38.21 -12.59 -9.42
C LEU A 834 38.86 -13.07 -8.11
N LEU A 835 38.26 -12.71 -6.97
CA LEU A 835 38.72 -13.15 -5.66
C LEU A 835 38.70 -14.68 -5.55
N PHE A 836 37.62 -15.35 -5.97
CA PHE A 836 37.52 -16.80 -6.01
C PHE A 836 38.67 -17.45 -6.80
N GLY A 837 38.88 -17.04 -8.05
CA GLY A 837 39.86 -17.66 -8.94
C GLY A 837 41.31 -17.48 -8.49
N TRP A 838 41.68 -16.26 -8.06
CA TRP A 838 43.05 -15.98 -7.64
C TRP A 838 43.39 -16.54 -6.25
N CYS A 839 42.42 -16.64 -5.33
CA CYS A 839 42.65 -17.29 -4.04
C CYS A 839 42.94 -18.79 -4.19
N ILE A 840 42.17 -19.50 -5.03
CA ILE A 840 42.34 -20.94 -5.25
C ILE A 840 43.64 -21.27 -6.00
N GLN A 841 44.18 -20.34 -6.79
CA GLN A 841 45.47 -20.51 -7.48
C GLN A 841 46.65 -20.66 -6.50
N PHE A 842 46.54 -20.15 -5.27
CA PHE A 842 47.61 -20.13 -4.26
C PHE A 842 47.19 -20.82 -2.94
N PRO A 843 46.86 -22.13 -2.96
CA PRO A 843 46.25 -22.82 -1.82
C PRO A 843 47.17 -22.87 -0.58
N ASN A 844 48.49 -22.88 -0.78
CA ASN A 844 49.48 -22.92 0.30
C ASN A 844 49.60 -21.59 1.07
N THR A 845 49.12 -20.48 0.49
CA THR A 845 49.29 -19.13 1.04
C THR A 845 47.95 -18.52 1.46
N VAL A 846 46.84 -18.94 0.84
CA VAL A 846 45.53 -18.34 1.02
C VAL A 846 44.58 -19.29 1.76
N PRO A 847 44.07 -18.93 2.94
CA PRO A 847 43.18 -19.80 3.71
C PRO A 847 41.83 -20.01 3.02
N LEU A 848 41.34 -21.25 3.10
CA LEU A 848 40.08 -21.73 2.50
C LEU A 848 38.85 -20.84 2.80
N ALA A 849 38.85 -20.12 3.93
CA ALA A 849 37.76 -19.21 4.28
C ALA A 849 37.52 -18.10 3.24
N ILE A 850 38.56 -17.60 2.56
CA ILE A 850 38.44 -16.49 1.61
C ILE A 850 37.65 -16.87 0.34
N PRO A 851 37.97 -17.98 -0.39
CA PRO A 851 37.14 -18.40 -1.51
C PRO A 851 35.73 -18.85 -1.09
N ILE A 852 35.53 -19.33 0.15
CA ILE A 852 34.18 -19.59 0.67
C ILE A 852 33.39 -18.28 0.82
N ILE A 853 33.96 -17.23 1.43
CA ILE A 853 33.34 -15.91 1.56
C ILE A 853 33.07 -15.27 0.19
N SER A 854 33.95 -15.44 -0.79
CA SER A 854 33.69 -14.91 -2.14
C SER A 854 32.51 -15.62 -2.82
N THR A 855 32.27 -16.91 -2.56
CA THR A 855 31.07 -17.60 -3.08
C THR A 855 29.76 -17.07 -2.46
N PHE A 856 29.76 -16.62 -1.20
CA PHE A 856 28.61 -15.93 -0.60
C PHE A 856 28.29 -14.63 -1.36
N ILE A 857 29.30 -13.80 -1.62
CA ILE A 857 29.15 -12.54 -2.35
C ILE A 857 28.70 -12.81 -3.80
N THR A 858 29.23 -13.87 -4.43
CA THR A 858 28.80 -14.31 -5.77
C THR A 858 27.33 -14.74 -5.78
N GLY A 859 26.89 -15.54 -4.80
CA GLY A 859 25.48 -15.97 -4.69
C GLY A 859 24.53 -14.80 -4.46
N TRP A 860 24.90 -13.88 -3.55
CA TRP A 860 24.14 -12.64 -3.32
C TRP A 860 23.99 -11.85 -4.62
N SER A 861 25.11 -11.42 -5.22
CA SER A 861 25.10 -10.55 -6.40
C SER A 861 24.39 -11.19 -7.60
N SER A 862 24.59 -12.49 -7.86
CA SER A 862 23.94 -13.21 -8.96
C SER A 862 22.41 -13.22 -8.82
N VAL A 863 21.89 -13.55 -7.63
CA VAL A 863 20.45 -13.61 -7.39
C VAL A 863 19.82 -12.21 -7.31
N SER A 864 20.58 -11.21 -6.85
CA SER A 864 20.20 -9.81 -6.95
C SER A 864 20.00 -9.38 -8.40
N ILE A 865 20.96 -9.65 -9.29
CA ILE A 865 20.86 -9.35 -10.73
C ILE A 865 19.68 -10.09 -11.37
N GLN A 866 19.52 -11.38 -11.07
CA GLN A 866 18.38 -12.18 -11.54
C GLN A 866 17.04 -11.57 -11.12
N SER A 867 16.94 -11.09 -9.87
CA SER A 867 15.74 -10.43 -9.36
C SER A 867 15.42 -9.15 -10.14
N VAL A 868 16.42 -8.27 -10.37
CA VAL A 868 16.22 -7.03 -11.15
C VAL A 868 15.73 -7.32 -12.57
N ILE A 869 16.41 -8.20 -13.29
CA ILE A 869 16.10 -8.50 -14.71
C ILE A 869 14.77 -9.23 -14.85
N THR A 870 14.42 -10.13 -13.92
CA THR A 870 13.12 -10.81 -13.92
C THR A 870 11.98 -9.82 -13.70
N THR A 871 12.09 -8.92 -12.71
CA THR A 871 11.09 -7.86 -12.47
C THR A 871 10.93 -6.95 -13.69
N TYR A 872 12.04 -6.50 -14.27
CA TYR A 872 12.05 -5.66 -15.47
C TYR A 872 11.34 -6.31 -16.68
N LEU A 873 11.57 -7.61 -16.93
CA LEU A 873 10.91 -8.34 -18.02
C LEU A 873 9.42 -8.59 -17.76
N VAL A 874 9.02 -8.79 -16.50
CA VAL A 874 7.60 -8.92 -16.12
C VAL A 874 6.87 -7.59 -16.28
N ASP A 875 7.49 -6.46 -15.93
CA ASP A 875 6.91 -5.13 -16.12
C ASP A 875 6.73 -4.79 -17.61
N ILE A 876 7.70 -5.14 -18.47
CA ILE A 876 7.62 -4.91 -19.92
C ILE A 876 6.66 -5.85 -20.65
N PHE A 877 6.59 -7.12 -20.24
CA PHE A 877 5.70 -8.13 -20.84
C PHE A 877 4.58 -8.53 -19.90
N SER A 878 3.87 -7.56 -19.31
CA SER A 878 2.77 -7.79 -18.37
C SER A 878 1.75 -8.83 -18.88
N ASP A 879 1.32 -8.69 -20.14
CA ASP A 879 0.37 -9.60 -20.83
C ASP A 879 0.95 -10.99 -21.17
N ARG A 880 2.27 -11.15 -21.19
CA ARG A 880 2.98 -12.38 -21.62
C ARG A 880 4.08 -12.80 -20.65
N SER A 881 3.93 -12.46 -19.39
CA SER A 881 4.95 -12.57 -18.34
C SER A 881 5.44 -14.02 -18.14
N ALA A 882 4.57 -15.02 -18.29
CA ALA A 882 4.97 -16.43 -18.27
C ALA A 882 5.96 -16.79 -19.41
N ALA A 883 5.70 -16.32 -20.64
CA ALA A 883 6.57 -16.56 -21.78
C ALA A 883 7.89 -15.78 -21.66
N ALA A 884 7.87 -14.56 -21.11
CA ALA A 884 9.07 -13.79 -20.82
C ALA A 884 9.97 -14.48 -19.78
N THR A 885 9.39 -15.00 -18.70
CA THR A 885 10.11 -15.81 -17.70
C THR A 885 10.68 -17.10 -18.29
N ALA A 886 9.92 -17.78 -19.16
CA ALA A 886 10.42 -18.97 -19.87
C ALA A 886 11.59 -18.64 -20.82
N SER A 887 11.55 -17.48 -21.50
CA SER A 887 12.65 -17.00 -22.37
C SER A 887 13.93 -16.77 -21.58
N LEU A 888 13.79 -16.12 -20.42
CA LEU A 888 14.88 -15.85 -19.49
C LEU A 888 15.49 -17.16 -18.96
N ASN A 889 14.64 -18.12 -18.61
CA ASN A 889 15.05 -19.45 -18.16
C ASN A 889 15.79 -20.24 -19.25
N LEU A 890 15.28 -20.23 -20.48
CA LEU A 890 15.91 -20.90 -21.61
C LEU A 890 17.32 -20.33 -21.87
N ALA A 891 17.45 -19.01 -21.95
CA ALA A 891 18.72 -18.34 -22.21
C ALA A 891 19.76 -18.59 -21.11
N ARG A 892 19.39 -18.39 -19.83
CA ARG A 892 20.32 -18.55 -18.71
C ARG A 892 20.83 -19.99 -18.59
N CYS A 893 19.96 -20.98 -18.80
CA CYS A 893 20.33 -22.39 -18.71
C CYS A 893 21.21 -22.84 -19.88
N LEU A 894 20.96 -22.38 -21.11
CA LEU A 894 21.80 -22.71 -22.27
C LEU A 894 23.19 -22.06 -22.21
N PHE A 895 23.29 -20.79 -21.79
CA PHE A 895 24.59 -20.15 -21.57
C PHE A 895 25.36 -20.82 -20.43
N ALA A 896 24.68 -21.19 -19.33
CA ALA A 896 25.29 -21.91 -18.23
C ALA A 896 25.76 -23.32 -18.64
N ALA A 897 25.01 -24.02 -19.48
CA ALA A 897 25.44 -25.30 -20.04
C ALA A 897 26.75 -25.14 -20.82
N GLY A 898 26.81 -24.22 -21.79
CA GLY A 898 28.02 -23.97 -22.59
C GLY A 898 29.22 -23.54 -21.74
N GLY A 899 29.02 -22.64 -20.78
CA GLY A 899 30.05 -22.23 -19.83
C GLY A 899 30.57 -23.39 -18.97
N THR A 900 29.66 -24.22 -18.46
CA THR A 900 30.00 -25.38 -17.61
C THR A 900 30.78 -26.45 -18.36
N SER A 901 30.51 -26.66 -19.65
CA SER A 901 31.33 -27.55 -20.48
C SER A 901 32.74 -27.00 -20.78
N PHE A 902 32.95 -25.69 -20.68
CA PHE A 902 34.20 -25.03 -21.07
C PHE A 902 35.12 -24.70 -19.89
N ILE A 903 34.59 -24.55 -18.67
CA ILE A 903 35.38 -24.07 -17.51
C ILE A 903 36.55 -24.99 -17.14
N MET A 904 36.36 -26.31 -17.10
CA MET A 904 37.45 -27.21 -16.69
C MET A 904 38.56 -27.33 -17.74
N PRO A 905 38.27 -27.50 -19.05
CA PRO A 905 39.27 -27.37 -20.11
C PRO A 905 40.03 -26.03 -20.07
N LEU A 906 39.34 -24.91 -19.80
CA LEU A 906 39.97 -23.60 -19.65
C LEU A 906 40.91 -23.54 -18.44
N ILE A 907 40.48 -24.03 -17.27
CA ILE A 907 41.30 -24.10 -16.06
C ILE A 907 42.56 -24.95 -16.29
N ASN A 908 42.43 -26.09 -16.96
CA ASN A 908 43.55 -26.99 -17.24
C ASN A 908 44.56 -26.36 -18.23
N GLY A 909 44.07 -25.56 -19.19
CA GLY A 909 44.91 -24.92 -20.22
C GLY A 909 45.67 -23.66 -19.77
N ILE A 910 45.04 -22.80 -18.93
CA ILE A 910 45.62 -21.49 -18.55
C ILE A 910 45.66 -21.21 -17.04
N GLY A 911 45.25 -22.16 -16.20
CA GLY A 911 45.21 -22.01 -14.74
C GLY A 911 43.94 -21.33 -14.21
N VAL A 912 43.71 -21.48 -12.90
CA VAL A 912 42.47 -21.10 -12.21
C VAL A 912 42.27 -19.58 -12.21
N GLY A 913 43.32 -18.82 -11.85
CA GLY A 913 43.26 -17.37 -11.76
C GLY A 913 42.92 -16.70 -13.11
N LEU A 914 43.57 -17.12 -14.19
CA LEU A 914 43.31 -16.57 -15.53
C LEU A 914 41.96 -17.02 -16.09
N ALA A 915 41.54 -18.27 -15.87
CA ALA A 915 40.22 -18.75 -16.30
C ALA A 915 39.07 -17.91 -15.73
N PHE A 916 39.08 -17.63 -14.42
CA PHE A 916 38.07 -16.76 -13.79
C PHE A 916 38.27 -15.27 -14.11
N THR A 917 39.48 -14.82 -14.44
CA THR A 917 39.72 -13.47 -14.97
C THR A 917 39.05 -13.27 -16.33
N ILE A 918 39.14 -14.25 -17.24
CA ILE A 918 38.38 -14.23 -18.50
C ILE A 918 36.87 -14.19 -18.24
N CYS A 919 36.38 -14.97 -17.27
CA CYS A 919 34.96 -14.94 -16.90
C CYS A 919 34.49 -13.55 -16.44
N ALA A 920 35.29 -12.87 -15.60
CA ALA A 920 35.00 -11.50 -15.16
C ALA A 920 35.06 -10.48 -16.32
N ILE A 921 36.01 -10.62 -17.25
CA ILE A 921 36.08 -9.78 -18.47
C ILE A 921 34.80 -9.96 -19.32
N VAL A 922 34.32 -11.20 -19.48
CA VAL A 922 33.08 -11.49 -20.22
C VAL A 922 31.84 -10.92 -19.51
N GLN A 923 31.79 -10.93 -18.17
CA GLN A 923 30.74 -10.24 -17.40
C GLN A 923 30.78 -8.72 -17.60
N VAL A 924 31.97 -8.10 -17.56
CA VAL A 924 32.13 -6.66 -17.84
C VAL A 924 31.73 -6.32 -19.27
N ALA A 925 32.10 -7.13 -20.26
CA ALA A 925 31.67 -6.95 -21.64
C ALA A 925 30.12 -7.03 -21.78
N ALA A 926 29.45 -7.88 -21.01
CA ALA A 926 28.00 -7.98 -21.01
C ALA A 926 27.29 -6.71 -20.48
N LEU A 927 27.96 -5.84 -19.71
CA LEU A 927 27.39 -4.53 -19.32
C LEU A 927 27.12 -3.61 -20.52
N LEU A 928 27.77 -3.85 -21.67
CA LEU A 928 27.44 -3.16 -22.92
C LEU A 928 25.99 -3.45 -23.35
N ALA A 929 25.50 -4.67 -23.14
CA ALA A 929 24.11 -5.03 -23.46
C ALA A 929 23.10 -4.33 -22.54
N VAL A 930 23.43 -4.13 -21.26
CA VAL A 930 22.62 -3.30 -20.34
C VAL A 930 22.66 -1.84 -20.75
N SER A 931 23.82 -1.33 -21.15
CA SER A 931 23.98 0.06 -21.63
C SER A 931 23.18 0.32 -22.91
N VAL A 932 23.13 -0.66 -23.83
CA VAL A 932 22.26 -0.63 -25.01
C VAL A 932 20.78 -0.63 -24.61
N ALA A 933 20.36 -1.50 -23.69
CA ALA A 933 18.98 -1.50 -23.19
C ALA A 933 18.61 -0.15 -22.56
N TRP A 934 19.47 0.38 -21.67
CA TRP A 934 19.26 1.63 -20.95
C TRP A 934 19.13 2.85 -21.89
N LYS A 935 19.79 2.83 -23.06
CA LYS A 935 19.75 3.92 -24.04
C LYS A 935 18.66 3.75 -25.12
N TYR A 936 18.33 2.52 -25.52
CA TYR A 936 17.51 2.25 -26.71
C TYR A 936 16.22 1.46 -26.47
N ALA A 937 16.09 0.69 -25.38
CA ALA A 937 14.94 -0.22 -25.20
C ALA A 937 13.59 0.51 -25.17
N GLY A 938 13.49 1.65 -24.47
CA GLY A 938 12.26 2.45 -24.42
C GLY A 938 11.83 2.96 -25.81
N LYS A 939 12.78 3.35 -26.67
CA LYS A 939 12.49 3.78 -28.05
C LYS A 939 11.98 2.62 -28.90
N TRP A 940 12.62 1.45 -28.80
CA TRP A 940 12.19 0.25 -29.52
C TRP A 940 10.83 -0.28 -29.03
N ARG A 941 10.52 -0.11 -27.74
CA ARG A 941 9.21 -0.44 -27.16
C ARG A 941 8.11 0.46 -27.74
N GLN A 942 8.29 1.78 -27.71
CA GLN A 942 7.36 2.74 -28.32
C GLN A 942 7.11 2.46 -29.82
N GLN A 943 8.18 2.17 -30.58
CA GLN A 943 8.07 1.77 -32.00
C GLN A 943 7.26 0.48 -32.20
N SER A 944 7.44 -0.52 -31.31
CA SER A 944 6.71 -1.79 -31.38
C SER A 944 5.23 -1.63 -31.01
N GLU A 945 4.91 -0.77 -30.04
CA GLU A 945 3.54 -0.44 -29.64
C GLU A 945 2.81 0.31 -30.76
N GLN A 946 3.47 1.27 -31.42
CA GLN A 946 2.94 1.97 -32.60
C GLN A 946 2.68 1.02 -33.78
N ALA A 947 3.64 0.13 -34.10
CA ALA A 947 3.48 -0.86 -35.17
C ALA A 947 2.34 -1.85 -34.88
N ALA A 948 2.10 -2.20 -33.61
CA ALA A 948 0.97 -3.05 -33.21
C ALA A 948 -0.38 -2.33 -33.36
N LYS A 949 -0.47 -1.05 -32.98
CA LYS A 949 -1.68 -0.22 -33.19
C LYS A 949 -2.05 -0.15 -34.68
N LEU A 950 -1.08 0.21 -35.54
CA LEU A 950 -1.27 0.27 -37.00
C LEU A 950 -1.72 -1.07 -37.62
N LYS A 951 -1.20 -2.20 -37.12
CA LYS A 951 -1.58 -3.53 -37.63
C LYS A 951 -3.01 -3.92 -37.22
N ASN A 952 -3.43 -3.56 -36.00
CA ASN A 952 -4.81 -3.77 -35.56
C ASN A 952 -5.79 -2.88 -36.34
N GLU A 953 -5.42 -1.64 -36.65
CA GLU A 953 -6.20 -0.74 -37.50
C GLU A 953 -6.34 -1.25 -38.95
N SER A 954 -5.30 -1.90 -39.51
CA SER A 954 -5.41 -2.51 -40.84
C SER A 954 -6.24 -3.80 -40.86
N SER A 955 -6.14 -4.64 -39.82
CA SER A 955 -6.95 -5.88 -39.74
C SER A 955 -8.39 -5.63 -39.30
N GLY A 956 -8.71 -4.48 -38.70
CA GLY A 956 -10.08 -4.06 -38.40
C GLY A 956 -10.81 -3.38 -39.56
N ARG A 957 -10.16 -3.27 -40.73
CA ARG A 957 -10.74 -2.75 -41.99
C ARG A 957 -10.93 -3.85 -43.07
N GLN A 958 -10.68 -5.11 -42.70
CA GLN A 958 -10.96 -6.31 -43.49
C GLN A 958 -12.08 -7.10 -42.81
#